data_AF-A0A917IHH7-F1
#
_entry.id   AF-A0A917IHH7-F1
#
_cell.length_a   1.000
_cell.length_b   1.000
_cell.length_c   1.000
_cell.angle_alpha   90.00
_cell.angle_beta   90.00
_cell.angle_gamma   90.00
#
_symmetry.space_group_name_H-M   'P 1'
#
loop_
_entity.id
_entity.type
_entity.pdbx_description
1 polymer ?
#
loop_
_entity_poly.entity_id
_entity_poly.type
_entity_poly.pdbx_seq_one_letter_code
_entity_poly.pdbx_strand_id
1 'polypeptide(L)'
;MSARAAADPAESTRRALLGRPRRTVTALALATTLALAGLPAAGAAEPAPAAPPPAGTSAAAGTMPSSVAGPLQTAPSQLAFAGVAGEGCAAEQSVSVVTWDDTEYDWTAEADAPWVQLSAAAGTTPSQLTVTVDCAALPAGVHDAVVTISVAGDPAPGQDAPSPALVPVFAVVNPDSPVRVATWKDGHAGAFSSSTDDGRSSGAADLSASGAAGTFVMNGTEPPADYPALHAAGHEIGSHLVSHFCWEVDRPTLTREIVDNVAGVAQATGSYDEVVSLVWPCGFRSIEYGVVAADHFLSARGYTINQLEDPTPADFMNLKSYNSHEHEPAPPADLRSIVDAAEAQGAWANLVLHDFTNDDGAITYATDRDVWVAPIGTVVKYILQRDRTVVAGYTETDDALTFEVRRLPLPSSPVRDFEAAVTEADEVTFQVELPSGRHAADVSVAGVSRPFAVSGAEPAIVTFSAPVTTTVETVRLALSATAPPVIALDAARVRLASVGGDDVLTRTLRVENAGGGELSWWARAEPAWLTAQPDAGEGELTVRADVRDLPTGVHRGEVLVGSDADANVVRVPVTVAVGDAETEVLALDYEDRSALHADGWDFVARTPSGTPRDTEHAPREQGGVRYTPAGLRIPAGTGDLWADFNDSRNTLFRDLPDDWSSVQARVLFDPYLDYQQAGIAIYGHDDHYVELTRAYNSYAGRNAIALISETGGVPDDSRRTRTTATSFLLRLERGAGDAVSGSFSSDGGSTWIDVGGVGNAVDEPRLALVTASSPRGLPYATVSEVRVTTGHVTPTPTPTPSPTPTPTPSPTPTPTPTPTPTPVPVPEPGPGEELWVFDHPDRAGLLGDGWDFVGRTAGGQPRDTEASTPGVEYGPHGLRVPAGPGDLWEGMNDTRNTLFRDLPADWTSARVGLSFDPSADFQHAGIVLYGHDDDYIELTRAFNSYVGGNGVALISELGGVATDHPRWRTDAVEVTLRLERDADAGTVTGWASDDEGSGWHRVGTVPRDIPGARLAINVAGSTSGAPVATLHYAIVATTGGA
;
A
#
# COMPACT_ATOMS: atom_id res chain seq x y z
N MET A 1 -40.39 1.12 24.20
CA MET A 1 -41.59 0.78 24.99
C MET A 1 -41.66 -0.73 25.14
N SER A 2 -41.69 -1.21 26.39
CA SER A 2 -42.09 -2.53 26.94
C SER A 2 -41.78 -3.84 26.18
N ALA A 3 -41.29 -4.91 26.79
CA ALA A 3 -40.87 -5.18 28.17
C ALA A 3 -40.34 -6.63 28.26
N ARG A 4 -39.29 -6.82 29.08
CA ARG A 4 -39.08 -7.88 30.11
C ARG A 4 -39.05 -9.36 29.67
N ALA A 5 -38.26 -10.26 30.28
CA ALA A 5 -37.19 -10.17 31.27
C ALA A 5 -36.55 -11.57 31.41
N ALA A 6 -35.24 -11.54 31.66
CA ALA A 6 -34.41 -12.37 32.56
C ALA A 6 -34.72 -13.87 32.78
N ALA A 7 -33.69 -14.66 32.52
CA ALA A 7 -33.49 -16.05 32.96
C ALA A 7 -32.47 -16.09 34.11
N ASP A 8 -32.60 -17.06 35.04
CA ASP A 8 -31.58 -18.04 35.50
C ASP A 8 -32.16 -18.92 36.66
N PRO A 9 -31.53 -20.01 37.15
CA PRO A 9 -30.62 -21.01 36.54
C PRO A 9 -31.03 -22.49 36.79
N ALA A 10 -30.38 -23.36 36.01
CA ALA A 10 -29.86 -24.73 36.25
C ALA A 10 -30.50 -25.71 37.26
N GLU A 11 -30.84 -26.93 36.77
CA GLU A 11 -30.50 -28.20 37.44
C GLU A 11 -30.53 -29.39 36.47
N SER A 12 -29.54 -30.30 36.58
CA SER A 12 -29.37 -31.49 35.73
C SER A 12 -30.01 -32.75 36.35
N THR A 13 -30.79 -33.56 35.60
CA THR A 13 -30.61 -35.04 35.54
C THR A 13 -31.56 -35.78 34.55
N ARG A 14 -30.93 -36.57 33.68
CA ARG A 14 -31.24 -37.95 33.18
C ARG A 14 -32.62 -38.36 32.59
N ARG A 15 -32.47 -38.77 31.30
CA ARG A 15 -32.91 -40.02 30.61
C ARG A 15 -34.37 -40.16 30.10
N ALA A 16 -34.46 -39.93 28.78
CA ALA A 16 -34.82 -40.88 27.72
C ALA A 16 -36.28 -41.36 27.58
N LEU A 17 -36.91 -41.03 26.44
CA LEU A 17 -37.14 -41.97 25.32
C LEU A 17 -37.96 -41.34 24.18
N LEU A 18 -37.71 -41.87 22.96
CA LEU A 18 -38.47 -41.77 21.70
C LEU A 18 -38.04 -40.68 20.70
N GLY A 19 -37.70 -41.10 19.47
CA GLY A 19 -38.03 -40.23 18.33
C GLY A 19 -37.27 -40.25 16.99
N ARG A 20 -36.71 -41.40 16.54
CA ARG A 20 -36.51 -41.72 15.10
C ARG A 20 -35.51 -40.89 14.24
N PRO A 21 -35.05 -41.46 13.09
CA PRO A 21 -33.75 -41.15 12.47
C PRO A 21 -33.83 -40.43 11.11
N ARG A 22 -32.78 -39.68 10.76
CA ARG A 22 -32.43 -39.24 9.38
C ARG A 22 -30.90 -39.31 9.25
N ARG A 23 -30.37 -40.32 8.56
CA ARG A 23 -29.91 -40.30 7.15
C ARG A 23 -28.67 -39.42 6.92
N THR A 24 -27.52 -40.04 7.20
CA THR A 24 -26.20 -39.77 6.65
C THR A 24 -26.11 -40.28 5.21
N VAL A 25 -25.44 -39.53 4.34
CA VAL A 25 -25.00 -39.98 3.01
C VAL A 25 -23.50 -40.28 3.11
N THR A 26 -23.14 -41.47 2.64
CA THR A 26 -21.78 -42.03 2.60
C THR A 26 -21.22 -41.80 1.19
N ALA A 27 -19.97 -41.33 1.08
CA ALA A 27 -19.15 -41.47 -0.10
C ALA A 27 -18.09 -42.55 0.14
N LEU A 28 -17.77 -43.26 -0.93
CA LEU A 28 -17.32 -44.64 -1.00
C LEU A 28 -15.82 -44.67 -1.33
N ALA A 29 -15.00 -45.37 -0.54
CA ALA A 29 -13.65 -45.78 -0.95
C ALA A 29 -13.56 -47.31 -0.83
N LEU A 30 -13.42 -47.97 -1.99
CA LEU A 30 -13.27 -49.41 -2.12
C LEU A 30 -11.81 -49.80 -1.87
N ALA A 31 -11.57 -50.57 -0.81
CA ALA A 31 -10.35 -51.36 -0.65
C ALA A 31 -10.55 -52.72 -1.32
N THR A 32 -9.55 -53.17 -2.10
CA THR A 32 -9.51 -54.55 -2.60
C THR A 32 -8.21 -55.20 -2.15
N THR A 33 -8.32 -56.14 -1.21
CA THR A 33 -7.26 -57.10 -0.86
C THR A 33 -7.42 -58.35 -1.73
N LEU A 34 -6.33 -58.85 -2.33
CA LEU A 34 -6.29 -60.19 -2.92
C LEU A 34 -5.11 -61.00 -2.36
N ALA A 35 -5.41 -62.28 -2.11
CA ALA A 35 -4.63 -63.22 -1.32
C ALA A 35 -3.50 -63.94 -2.09
N LEU A 36 -2.52 -64.44 -1.32
CA LEU A 36 -1.49 -65.41 -1.71
C LEU A 36 -2.05 -66.77 -2.14
N ALA A 37 -1.48 -67.35 -3.21
CA ALA A 37 -1.33 -68.81 -3.39
C ALA A 37 -0.26 -69.18 -4.45
N GLY A 38 0.70 -70.05 -4.08
CA GLY A 38 1.10 -71.24 -4.86
C GLY A 38 2.13 -71.16 -6.02
N LEU A 39 3.34 -71.65 -5.75
CA LEU A 39 4.49 -72.10 -6.61
C LEU A 39 4.12 -73.13 -7.73
N PRO A 40 4.94 -73.37 -8.80
CA PRO A 40 6.27 -74.03 -8.72
C PRO A 40 7.39 -73.57 -9.69
N ALA A 41 8.57 -74.17 -9.47
CA ALA A 41 9.91 -73.81 -9.91
C ALA A 41 10.40 -74.39 -11.26
N ALA A 42 11.39 -73.71 -11.86
CA ALA A 42 12.54 -74.21 -12.64
C ALA A 42 13.42 -72.97 -12.97
N GLY A 43 14.74 -72.84 -12.80
CA GLY A 43 15.85 -73.76 -12.59
C GLY A 43 16.91 -73.52 -13.67
N ALA A 44 17.94 -72.69 -13.41
CA ALA A 44 19.32 -72.83 -13.96
C ALA A 44 20.27 -71.65 -13.61
N ALA A 45 21.26 -71.96 -12.76
CA ALA A 45 22.68 -71.57 -12.75
C ALA A 45 23.16 -70.10 -12.94
N GLU A 46 23.81 -69.60 -11.88
CA GLU A 46 24.83 -68.53 -11.81
C GLU A 46 26.01 -68.69 -12.81
N PRO A 47 26.70 -67.57 -13.11
CA PRO A 47 28.02 -67.40 -12.50
C PRO A 47 28.19 -66.03 -11.82
N ALA A 48 28.84 -66.04 -10.65
CA ALA A 48 29.20 -64.86 -9.86
C ALA A 48 30.19 -63.92 -10.58
N PRO A 49 30.11 -62.61 -10.29
CA PRO A 49 31.32 -61.83 -10.11
C PRO A 49 31.30 -60.91 -8.87
N ALA A 50 32.49 -60.84 -8.24
CA ALA A 50 33.07 -59.76 -7.44
C ALA A 50 32.20 -59.03 -6.40
N ALA A 51 32.61 -59.18 -5.13
CA ALA A 51 32.10 -58.44 -3.98
C ALA A 51 32.17 -56.91 -4.17
N PRO A 52 31.07 -56.17 -3.96
CA PRO A 52 31.08 -54.71 -3.91
C PRO A 52 31.66 -54.19 -2.58
N PRO A 53 32.24 -52.98 -2.56
CA PRO A 53 32.75 -52.35 -1.33
C PRO A 53 31.60 -52.09 -0.34
N PRO A 54 31.88 -51.95 0.97
CA PRO A 54 30.84 -51.86 1.99
C PRO A 54 29.93 -50.65 1.73
N ALA A 55 28.63 -50.88 1.82
CA ALA A 55 27.60 -49.86 1.75
C ALA A 55 27.92 -48.71 2.70
N GLY A 56 28.22 -47.55 2.13
CA GLY A 56 28.12 -46.27 2.82
C GLY A 56 26.69 -46.12 3.31
N THR A 57 26.56 -45.87 4.60
CA THR A 57 25.30 -45.70 5.33
C THR A 57 24.35 -44.77 4.59
N SER A 58 23.11 -45.20 4.38
CA SER A 58 22.00 -44.29 4.07
C SER A 58 21.97 -43.20 5.13
N ALA A 59 21.96 -41.93 4.71
CA ALA A 59 21.68 -40.81 5.59
C ALA A 59 20.27 -40.99 6.16
N ALA A 60 20.20 -41.57 7.36
CA ALA A 60 19.00 -41.56 8.17
C ALA A 60 18.74 -40.11 8.55
N ALA A 61 17.50 -39.65 8.39
CA ALA A 61 16.98 -38.44 9.00
C ALA A 61 17.41 -38.43 10.47
N GLY A 62 18.35 -37.56 10.82
CA GLY A 62 18.77 -37.36 12.18
C GLY A 62 17.58 -36.86 12.97
N THR A 63 17.20 -37.59 14.02
CA THR A 63 16.22 -37.12 14.99
C THR A 63 16.76 -35.81 15.58
N MET A 64 16.10 -34.69 15.25
CA MET A 64 16.41 -33.37 15.78
C MET A 64 16.40 -33.43 17.32
N PRO A 65 17.45 -32.99 18.02
CA PRO A 65 17.42 -32.94 19.48
C PRO A 65 16.34 -31.93 19.92
N SER A 66 15.33 -32.40 20.64
CA SER A 66 14.36 -31.52 21.29
C SER A 66 15.08 -30.60 22.27
N SER A 67 14.94 -29.29 22.09
CA SER A 67 15.51 -28.27 22.97
C SER A 67 14.92 -28.41 24.37
N VAL A 68 15.72 -28.89 25.32
CA VAL A 68 15.44 -28.72 26.74
C VAL A 68 15.73 -27.26 27.06
N ALA A 69 14.70 -26.51 27.46
CA ALA A 69 14.76 -25.07 27.72
C ALA A 69 15.85 -24.73 28.76
N GLY A 70 16.99 -24.25 28.29
CA GLY A 70 17.87 -23.38 29.07
C GLY A 70 17.33 -21.94 29.06
N PRO A 71 17.89 -21.03 29.88
CA PRO A 71 17.56 -19.61 29.87
C PRO A 71 17.85 -18.93 28.52
N LEU A 72 18.76 -19.49 27.71
CA LEU A 72 19.13 -18.97 26.40
C LEU A 72 18.19 -19.49 25.31
N GLN A 73 17.61 -18.60 24.52
CA GLN A 73 16.81 -18.95 23.33
C GLN A 73 17.38 -18.29 22.07
N THR A 74 17.21 -18.97 20.94
CA THR A 74 17.68 -18.52 19.63
C THR A 74 16.58 -18.61 18.58
N ALA A 75 16.51 -17.65 17.68
CA ALA A 75 15.68 -17.70 16.49
C ALA A 75 16.42 -17.15 15.27
N PRO A 76 16.24 -17.72 14.06
CA PRO A 76 15.39 -18.88 13.75
C PRO A 76 15.96 -20.19 14.31
N SER A 77 15.15 -21.26 14.30
CA SER A 77 15.53 -22.58 14.83
C SER A 77 16.53 -23.35 13.95
N GLN A 78 16.74 -22.90 12.71
CA GLN A 78 17.71 -23.42 11.76
C GLN A 78 18.01 -22.37 10.68
N LEU A 79 19.19 -22.47 10.07
CA LEU A 79 19.61 -21.64 8.92
C LEU A 79 19.77 -22.52 7.68
N ALA A 80 19.40 -22.00 6.52
CA ALA A 80 19.57 -22.70 5.24
C ALA A 80 20.14 -21.74 4.19
N PHE A 81 21.25 -22.14 3.57
CA PHE A 81 21.94 -21.42 2.51
C PHE A 81 21.93 -22.28 1.25
N ALA A 82 21.76 -21.65 0.09
CA ALA A 82 21.80 -22.32 -1.21
C ALA A 82 22.86 -21.68 -2.12
N GLY A 83 23.52 -22.53 -2.90
CA GLY A 83 24.51 -22.11 -3.89
C GLY A 83 24.75 -23.18 -4.95
N VAL A 84 25.60 -22.87 -5.92
CA VAL A 84 26.05 -23.79 -6.96
C VAL A 84 27.50 -24.18 -6.68
N ALA A 85 27.87 -25.43 -6.97
CA ALA A 85 29.22 -25.94 -6.74
C ALA A 85 30.27 -25.09 -7.48
N GLY A 86 31.24 -24.56 -6.73
CA GLY A 86 32.27 -23.65 -7.25
C GLY A 86 31.91 -22.16 -7.17
N GLU A 87 30.69 -21.83 -6.72
CA GLU A 87 30.21 -20.46 -6.51
C GLU A 87 29.97 -20.19 -5.00
N GLY A 88 29.93 -18.91 -4.62
CA GLY A 88 29.61 -18.52 -3.24
C GLY A 88 28.10 -18.54 -2.97
N CYS A 89 27.71 -18.81 -1.72
CA CYS A 89 26.34 -18.57 -1.25
C CYS A 89 26.20 -17.08 -0.92
N ALA A 90 25.23 -16.38 -1.53
CA ALA A 90 25.26 -14.92 -1.64
C ALA A 90 24.65 -14.14 -0.45
N ALA A 91 23.90 -14.79 0.46
CA ALA A 91 23.16 -14.08 1.52
C ALA A 91 23.63 -14.50 2.93
N GLU A 92 23.91 -13.52 3.77
CA GLU A 92 24.10 -13.70 5.22
C GLU A 92 22.76 -13.93 5.93
N GLN A 93 22.75 -14.64 7.06
CA GLN A 93 21.55 -14.80 7.89
C GLN A 93 21.85 -14.49 9.35
N SER A 94 20.84 -13.99 10.04
CA SER A 94 20.94 -13.54 11.43
C SER A 94 20.31 -14.54 12.40
N VAL A 95 20.95 -14.70 13.55
CA VAL A 95 20.46 -15.46 14.70
C VAL A 95 20.29 -14.50 15.87
N SER A 96 19.05 -14.30 16.28
CA SER A 96 18.70 -13.60 17.51
C SER A 96 19.05 -14.49 18.71
N VAL A 97 19.72 -13.92 19.72
CA VAL A 97 20.15 -14.61 20.95
C VAL A 97 19.62 -13.84 22.15
N VAL A 98 18.74 -14.46 22.95
CA VAL A 98 17.99 -13.78 24.03
C VAL A 98 17.89 -14.63 25.30
N THR A 99 17.62 -13.93 26.41
CA THR A 99 17.26 -14.49 27.73
C THR A 99 16.00 -13.82 28.25
N TRP A 100 15.33 -14.41 29.24
CA TRP A 100 13.97 -14.01 29.64
C TRP A 100 13.76 -13.80 31.15
N ASP A 101 14.84 -13.76 31.91
CA ASP A 101 14.84 -13.56 33.37
C ASP A 101 15.33 -12.15 33.76
N ASP A 102 15.18 -11.19 32.84
CA ASP A 102 15.61 -9.79 32.97
C ASP A 102 17.10 -9.61 33.26
N THR A 103 17.90 -10.68 33.08
CA THR A 103 19.36 -10.67 33.24
C THR A 103 20.02 -10.77 31.88
N GLU A 104 20.91 -9.84 31.58
CA GLU A 104 21.81 -9.93 30.44
C GLU A 104 22.90 -10.97 30.71
N TYR A 105 23.09 -11.89 29.76
CA TYR A 105 24.11 -12.92 29.85
C TYR A 105 25.16 -12.71 28.78
N ASP A 106 26.43 -12.69 29.20
CA ASP A 106 27.52 -12.92 28.28
C ASP A 106 27.37 -14.33 27.69
N TRP A 107 27.63 -14.47 26.40
CA TRP A 107 27.59 -15.73 25.69
C TRP A 107 28.81 -15.90 24.79
N THR A 108 29.10 -17.16 24.46
CA THR A 108 30.13 -17.58 23.49
C THR A 108 29.46 -18.39 22.39
N ALA A 109 29.95 -18.26 21.16
CA ALA A 109 29.47 -19.00 20.01
C ALA A 109 30.61 -19.65 19.25
N GLU A 110 30.41 -20.90 18.85
CA GLU A 110 31.34 -21.64 17.99
C GLU A 110 30.58 -22.41 16.92
N ALA A 111 31.15 -22.49 15.72
CA ALA A 111 30.67 -23.36 14.66
C ALA A 111 31.55 -24.61 14.60
N ASP A 112 30.94 -25.79 14.44
CA ASP A 112 31.67 -27.06 14.34
C ASP A 112 32.29 -27.31 12.95
N ALA A 113 32.01 -26.43 11.99
CA ALA A 113 32.49 -26.52 10.61
C ALA A 113 33.25 -25.25 10.17
N PRO A 114 34.41 -25.39 9.51
CA PRO A 114 35.25 -24.26 9.12
C PRO A 114 34.70 -23.42 7.95
N TRP A 115 33.67 -23.92 7.25
CA TRP A 115 32.98 -23.22 6.17
C TRP A 115 31.85 -22.31 6.67
N VAL A 116 31.54 -22.35 7.97
CA VAL A 116 30.62 -21.42 8.64
C VAL A 116 31.44 -20.33 9.32
N GLN A 117 31.11 -19.07 9.05
CA GLN A 117 31.74 -17.91 9.66
C GLN A 117 30.73 -17.13 10.50
N LEU A 118 31.17 -16.72 11.68
CA LEU A 118 30.39 -15.96 12.66
C LEU A 118 30.92 -14.53 12.73
N SER A 119 30.04 -13.53 12.76
CA SER A 119 30.46 -12.13 12.92
C SER A 119 31.11 -11.84 14.28
N ALA A 120 30.77 -12.64 15.31
CA ALA A 120 31.38 -12.60 16.63
C ALA A 120 31.42 -13.99 17.27
N ALA A 121 32.48 -14.26 18.05
CA ALA A 121 32.62 -15.49 18.85
C ALA A 121 32.06 -15.35 20.28
N ALA A 122 31.63 -14.15 20.66
CA ALA A 122 31.02 -13.85 21.95
C ALA A 122 30.19 -12.56 21.86
N GLY A 123 29.25 -12.39 22.78
CA GLY A 123 28.42 -11.19 22.91
C GLY A 123 27.65 -11.21 24.23
N THR A 124 26.64 -10.34 24.35
CA THR A 124 25.79 -10.21 25.54
C THR A 124 24.32 -10.18 25.09
N THR A 125 23.41 -10.89 25.78
CA THR A 125 21.98 -10.88 25.43
C THR A 125 21.30 -9.56 25.84
N PRO A 126 20.30 -9.06 25.08
CA PRO A 126 19.90 -9.52 23.74
C PRO A 126 20.92 -9.10 22.65
N SER A 127 21.14 -9.97 21.67
CA SER A 127 22.04 -9.64 20.55
C SER A 127 21.65 -10.39 19.27
N GLN A 128 22.18 -9.91 18.14
CA GLN A 128 22.00 -10.52 16.83
C GLN A 128 23.35 -10.97 16.28
N LEU A 129 23.50 -12.26 16.04
CA LEU A 129 24.70 -12.90 15.49
C LEU A 129 24.52 -13.16 14.00
N THR A 130 25.41 -12.62 13.16
CA THR A 130 25.39 -12.86 11.72
C THR A 130 26.20 -14.11 11.39
N VAL A 131 25.62 -14.98 10.57
CA VAL A 131 26.20 -16.23 10.08
C VAL A 131 26.34 -16.16 8.56
N THR A 132 27.52 -16.49 8.06
CA THR A 132 27.83 -16.60 6.63
C THR A 132 28.42 -17.97 6.32
N VAL A 133 28.24 -18.43 5.08
CA VAL A 133 28.67 -19.75 4.61
C VAL A 133 29.51 -19.62 3.34
N ASP A 134 30.68 -20.23 3.33
CA ASP A 134 31.53 -20.35 2.14
C ASP A 134 31.19 -21.63 1.36
N CYS A 135 30.30 -21.50 0.39
CA CYS A 135 29.90 -22.61 -0.49
C CYS A 135 30.90 -22.92 -1.61
N ALA A 136 31.81 -21.99 -1.95
CA ALA A 136 32.65 -22.14 -3.13
C ALA A 136 33.62 -23.33 -3.00
N ALA A 137 34.02 -23.65 -1.77
CA ALA A 137 34.90 -24.77 -1.46
C ALA A 137 34.16 -26.09 -1.18
N LEU A 138 32.82 -26.07 -1.11
CA LEU A 138 32.02 -27.25 -0.80
C LEU A 138 31.66 -28.04 -2.07
N PRO A 139 31.77 -29.38 -2.07
CA PRO A 139 31.30 -30.18 -3.20
C PRO A 139 29.77 -30.18 -3.29
N ALA A 140 29.22 -30.51 -4.46
CA ALA A 140 27.77 -30.62 -4.62
C ALA A 140 27.16 -31.63 -3.62
N GLY A 141 26.06 -31.24 -2.99
CA GLY A 141 25.38 -31.99 -1.94
C GLY A 141 24.79 -31.12 -0.84
N VAL A 142 24.31 -31.75 0.22
CA VAL A 142 23.87 -31.07 1.45
C VAL A 142 24.98 -31.20 2.47
N HIS A 143 25.38 -30.07 3.07
CA HIS A 143 26.35 -30.01 4.17
C HIS A 143 25.67 -29.49 5.41
N ASP A 144 25.91 -30.19 6.52
CA ASP A 144 25.35 -29.87 7.83
C ASP A 144 26.45 -29.35 8.75
N ALA A 145 26.12 -28.30 9.51
CA ALA A 145 26.93 -27.78 10.60
C ALA A 145 26.03 -27.37 11.77
N VAL A 146 26.63 -27.13 12.92
CA VAL A 146 25.93 -26.63 14.11
C VAL A 146 26.68 -25.44 14.67
N VAL A 147 25.96 -24.34 14.86
CA VAL A 147 26.41 -23.23 15.71
C VAL A 147 25.94 -23.49 17.13
N THR A 148 26.90 -23.63 18.05
CA THR A 148 26.66 -23.84 19.48
C THR A 148 26.84 -22.53 20.21
N ILE A 149 25.79 -22.07 20.90
CA ILE A 149 25.80 -20.83 21.68
C ILE A 149 25.61 -21.18 23.16
N SER A 150 26.57 -20.77 24.00
CA SER A 150 26.63 -21.10 25.43
C SER A 150 26.73 -19.83 26.26
N VAL A 151 26.05 -19.79 27.40
CA VAL A 151 26.26 -18.73 28.41
C VAL A 151 27.69 -18.79 28.94
N ALA A 152 28.36 -17.64 29.01
CA ALA A 152 29.73 -17.49 29.47
C ALA A 152 29.81 -17.39 31.01
N GLY A 153 30.78 -18.09 31.61
CA GLY A 153 31.05 -18.07 33.07
C GLY A 153 30.68 -19.36 33.79
N ASP A 154 31.28 -19.58 34.98
CA ASP A 154 30.93 -20.71 35.84
C ASP A 154 29.54 -20.48 36.46
N PRO A 155 28.61 -21.45 36.42
CA PRO A 155 27.32 -21.30 37.08
C PRO A 155 27.53 -21.06 38.59
N ALA A 156 26.64 -20.26 39.20
CA ALA A 156 26.70 -20.00 40.63
C ALA A 156 26.74 -21.32 41.44
N PRO A 157 27.43 -21.39 42.59
CA PRO A 157 27.57 -22.64 43.33
C PRO A 157 26.21 -23.27 43.66
N GLY A 158 25.91 -24.41 43.04
CA GLY A 158 24.64 -25.14 43.22
C GLY A 158 23.62 -24.98 42.08
N GLN A 159 23.96 -24.30 40.99
CA GLN A 159 23.16 -24.28 39.75
C GLN A 159 23.82 -25.11 38.65
N ASP A 160 23.01 -25.85 37.88
CA ASP A 160 23.48 -26.50 36.66
C ASP A 160 23.78 -25.44 35.59
N ALA A 161 24.84 -25.63 34.80
CA ALA A 161 25.12 -24.75 33.68
C ALA A 161 23.92 -24.78 32.71
N PRO A 162 23.46 -23.61 32.22
CA PRO A 162 22.38 -23.57 31.24
C PRO A 162 22.77 -24.39 30.00
N SER A 163 21.81 -25.18 29.48
CA SER A 163 22.06 -25.97 28.28
C SER A 163 22.35 -25.03 27.09
N PRO A 164 23.37 -25.34 26.26
CA PRO A 164 23.68 -24.52 25.10
C PRO A 164 22.52 -24.55 24.09
N ALA A 165 22.31 -23.43 23.42
CA ALA A 165 21.43 -23.36 22.25
C ALA A 165 22.19 -23.90 21.03
N LEU A 166 21.54 -24.78 20.27
CA LEU A 166 22.10 -25.37 19.06
C LEU A 166 21.30 -24.86 17.86
N VAL A 167 21.97 -24.22 16.92
CA VAL A 167 21.37 -23.74 15.67
C VAL A 167 21.95 -24.55 14.51
N PRO A 168 21.19 -25.52 13.95
CA PRO A 168 21.59 -26.23 12.75
C PRO A 168 21.75 -25.28 11.56
N VAL A 169 22.80 -25.49 10.78
CA VAL A 169 23.11 -24.74 9.56
C VAL A 169 23.21 -25.72 8.41
N PHE A 170 22.38 -25.52 7.39
CA PHE A 170 22.36 -26.32 6.17
C PHE A 170 22.92 -25.52 5.00
N ALA A 171 23.88 -26.09 4.27
CA ALA A 171 24.33 -25.56 2.99
C ALA A 171 23.94 -26.52 1.87
N VAL A 172 22.99 -26.12 1.03
CA VAL A 172 22.56 -26.84 -0.16
C VAL A 172 23.39 -26.35 -1.35
N VAL A 173 24.38 -27.17 -1.75
CA VAL A 173 25.26 -26.87 -2.88
C VAL A 173 24.81 -27.71 -4.07
N ASN A 174 24.05 -27.10 -4.97
CA ASN A 174 23.57 -27.76 -6.19
C ASN A 174 24.72 -27.95 -7.20
N PRO A 175 24.69 -29.00 -8.02
CA PRO A 175 25.74 -29.23 -9.01
C PRO A 175 25.76 -28.11 -10.07
N ASP A 176 26.96 -27.73 -10.51
CA ASP A 176 27.13 -26.91 -11.71
C ASP A 176 26.71 -27.71 -12.95
N SER A 177 25.42 -27.63 -13.26
CA SER A 177 24.75 -28.34 -14.34
C SER A 177 23.93 -27.38 -15.20
N PRO A 178 23.34 -27.79 -16.32
CA PRO A 178 22.38 -26.97 -17.06
C PRO A 178 21.10 -26.61 -16.29
N VAL A 179 20.88 -27.18 -15.09
CA VAL A 179 19.69 -26.94 -14.25
C VAL A 179 19.98 -25.87 -13.19
N ARG A 180 19.09 -24.90 -13.07
CA ARG A 180 19.10 -23.84 -12.04
C ARG A 180 17.73 -23.73 -11.38
N VAL A 181 17.72 -23.45 -10.08
CA VAL A 181 16.50 -23.05 -9.37
C VAL A 181 16.40 -21.53 -9.50
N ALA A 182 15.27 -21.02 -10.01
CA ALA A 182 15.11 -19.60 -10.29
C ALA A 182 14.99 -18.79 -9.00
N THR A 183 15.58 -17.59 -8.98
CA THR A 183 15.54 -16.66 -7.85
C THR A 183 14.11 -16.28 -7.48
N TRP A 184 13.29 -15.96 -8.49
CA TRP A 184 11.88 -15.61 -8.34
C TRP A 184 11.01 -16.55 -9.16
N LYS A 185 9.74 -16.66 -8.77
CA LYS A 185 8.77 -17.53 -9.44
C LYS A 185 8.65 -17.17 -10.92
N ASP A 186 8.47 -18.20 -11.76
CA ASP A 186 8.30 -18.11 -13.22
C ASP A 186 9.48 -17.46 -13.96
N GLY A 187 10.62 -17.24 -13.28
CA GLY A 187 11.82 -16.64 -13.86
C GLY A 187 11.79 -15.11 -13.93
N HIS A 188 10.88 -14.46 -13.19
CA HIS A 188 10.83 -13.00 -13.09
C HIS A 188 12.16 -12.40 -12.63
N ALA A 189 12.47 -11.19 -13.10
CA ALA A 189 13.70 -10.51 -12.75
C ALA A 189 13.73 -10.12 -11.27
N GLY A 190 12.62 -9.57 -10.73
CA GLY A 190 12.47 -9.18 -9.32
C GLY A 190 11.14 -9.64 -8.70
N ALA A 191 10.85 -9.18 -7.49
CA ALA A 191 9.54 -9.38 -6.83
C ALA A 191 8.97 -8.07 -6.25
N PHE A 192 7.64 -8.00 -6.16
CA PHE A 192 6.91 -6.89 -5.54
C PHE A 192 5.76 -7.42 -4.69
N SER A 193 5.65 -6.93 -3.46
CA SER A 193 4.52 -7.21 -2.58
C SER A 193 3.92 -5.89 -2.13
N SER A 194 2.59 -5.81 -2.16
CA SER A 194 1.84 -4.72 -1.52
C SER A 194 1.11 -5.28 -0.32
N SER A 195 1.14 -4.53 0.77
CA SER A 195 0.50 -4.92 2.02
C SER A 195 -0.18 -3.75 2.71
N THR A 196 -1.25 -4.04 3.45
CA THR A 196 -2.11 -3.04 4.06
C THR A 196 -2.36 -3.36 5.53
N ASP A 197 -2.13 -2.37 6.39
CA ASP A 197 -2.15 -2.52 7.85
C ASP A 197 -3.51 -2.13 8.48
N ASP A 198 -3.64 -2.32 9.79
CA ASP A 198 -4.72 -1.80 10.64
C ASP A 198 -6.15 -2.26 10.34
N GLY A 199 -6.31 -3.43 9.71
CA GLY A 199 -7.64 -3.91 9.35
C GLY A 199 -8.25 -3.16 8.16
N ARG A 200 -7.41 -2.52 7.33
CA ARG A 200 -7.83 -1.76 6.13
C ARG A 200 -7.65 -2.59 4.86
N SER A 201 -8.28 -2.14 3.77
CA SER A 201 -8.27 -2.82 2.47
C SER A 201 -7.89 -1.90 1.30
N SER A 202 -7.13 -0.83 1.57
CA SER A 202 -6.55 0.01 0.53
C SER A 202 -5.66 -0.81 -0.41
N GLY A 203 -5.70 -0.50 -1.70
CA GLY A 203 -4.95 -1.21 -2.75
C GLY A 203 -5.56 -2.55 -3.17
N ALA A 204 -6.52 -3.12 -2.43
CA ALA A 204 -7.16 -4.39 -2.78
C ALA A 204 -7.82 -4.34 -4.16
N ALA A 205 -8.59 -3.28 -4.44
CA ALA A 205 -9.26 -3.12 -5.73
C ALA A 205 -8.27 -3.06 -6.90
N ASP A 206 -7.14 -2.38 -6.74
CA ASP A 206 -6.12 -2.24 -7.79
C ASP A 206 -5.36 -3.56 -8.01
N LEU A 207 -5.06 -4.30 -6.93
CA LEU A 207 -4.49 -5.64 -7.01
C LEU A 207 -5.45 -6.61 -7.73
N SER A 208 -6.71 -6.71 -7.28
CA SER A 208 -7.69 -7.61 -7.89
C SER A 208 -7.97 -7.24 -9.36
N ALA A 209 -8.09 -5.94 -9.68
CA ALA A 209 -8.30 -5.47 -11.04
C ALA A 209 -7.13 -5.80 -11.98
N SER A 210 -5.93 -5.97 -11.41
CA SER A 210 -4.70 -6.34 -12.13
C SER A 210 -4.42 -7.84 -12.09
N GLY A 211 -5.33 -8.66 -11.54
CA GLY A 211 -5.15 -10.11 -11.43
C GLY A 211 -4.08 -10.55 -10.43
N ALA A 212 -3.71 -9.66 -9.50
CA ALA A 212 -2.68 -9.90 -8.50
C ALA A 212 -3.27 -9.96 -7.08
N ALA A 213 -2.47 -10.49 -6.14
CA ALA A 213 -2.82 -10.58 -4.73
C ALA A 213 -1.79 -9.84 -3.86
N GLY A 214 -2.23 -9.46 -2.66
CA GLY A 214 -1.43 -8.71 -1.67
C GLY A 214 -1.75 -9.18 -0.26
N THR A 215 -1.14 -8.56 0.74
CA THR A 215 -1.24 -8.98 2.15
C THR A 215 -2.02 -7.97 2.97
N PHE A 216 -3.12 -8.38 3.61
CA PHE A 216 -3.95 -7.51 4.45
C PHE A 216 -3.88 -8.01 5.88
N VAL A 217 -3.40 -7.18 6.81
CA VAL A 217 -3.26 -7.58 8.20
C VAL A 217 -4.31 -6.93 9.07
N MET A 218 -4.76 -7.63 10.10
CA MET A 218 -5.74 -7.10 11.05
C MET A 218 -5.15 -7.01 12.45
N ASN A 219 -5.46 -5.92 13.14
CA ASN A 219 -5.43 -5.88 14.58
C ASN A 219 -6.77 -6.34 15.18
N GLY A 220 -6.81 -6.56 16.49
CA GLY A 220 -8.00 -7.05 17.20
C GLY A 220 -8.19 -8.57 17.16
N THR A 221 -9.37 -9.03 17.57
CA THR A 221 -9.74 -10.46 17.67
C THR A 221 -10.85 -10.89 16.72
N GLU A 222 -11.39 -9.95 15.94
CA GLU A 222 -12.46 -10.18 14.96
C GLU A 222 -12.03 -9.58 13.62
N PRO A 223 -12.07 -10.34 12.51
CA PRO A 223 -11.65 -9.83 11.22
C PRO A 223 -12.64 -8.78 10.68
N PRO A 224 -12.16 -7.78 9.92
CA PRO A 224 -13.01 -6.93 9.11
C PRO A 224 -13.95 -7.73 8.19
N ALA A 225 -15.13 -7.19 7.91
CA ALA A 225 -16.19 -7.92 7.22
C ALA A 225 -15.85 -8.31 5.77
N ASP A 226 -14.92 -7.60 5.14
CA ASP A 226 -14.42 -7.82 3.79
C ASP A 226 -13.28 -8.85 3.72
N TYR A 227 -12.59 -9.14 4.81
CA TYR A 227 -11.42 -10.04 4.82
C TYR A 227 -11.72 -11.47 4.35
N PRO A 228 -12.85 -12.12 4.70
CA PRO A 228 -13.20 -13.42 4.12
C PRO A 228 -13.36 -13.38 2.59
N ALA A 229 -13.84 -12.26 2.03
CA ALA A 229 -13.97 -12.09 0.58
C ALA A 229 -12.61 -11.84 -0.08
N LEU A 230 -11.73 -11.06 0.57
CA LEU A 230 -10.36 -10.85 0.12
C LEU A 230 -9.57 -12.16 0.11
N HIS A 231 -9.68 -12.95 1.18
CA HIS A 231 -9.07 -14.28 1.26
C HIS A 231 -9.56 -15.21 0.15
N ALA A 232 -10.87 -15.27 -0.08
CA ALA A 232 -11.46 -16.04 -1.17
C ALA A 232 -11.01 -15.55 -2.57
N ALA A 233 -10.60 -14.29 -2.70
CA ALA A 233 -10.01 -13.72 -3.91
C ALA A 233 -8.49 -13.97 -4.04
N GLY A 234 -7.88 -14.71 -3.11
CA GLY A 234 -6.47 -15.11 -3.15
C GLY A 234 -5.52 -14.15 -2.42
N HIS A 235 -6.04 -13.11 -1.75
CA HIS A 235 -5.21 -12.24 -0.91
C HIS A 235 -4.80 -12.96 0.38
N GLU A 236 -3.60 -12.65 0.88
CA GLU A 236 -3.15 -13.14 2.18
C GLU A 236 -3.80 -12.32 3.29
N ILE A 237 -4.30 -13.00 4.33
CA ILE A 237 -4.73 -12.35 5.57
C ILE A 237 -3.69 -12.63 6.65
N GLY A 238 -2.99 -11.59 7.10
CA GLY A 238 -1.91 -11.69 8.07
C GLY A 238 -2.27 -11.14 9.46
N SER A 239 -1.34 -11.32 10.39
CA SER A 239 -1.47 -10.88 11.78
C SER A 239 -0.84 -9.49 11.98
N HIS A 240 -1.41 -8.71 12.90
CA HIS A 240 -0.83 -7.47 13.40
C HIS A 240 -0.57 -7.62 14.91
N LEU A 241 -1.38 -7.06 15.80
CA LEU A 241 -1.51 -7.47 17.21
C LEU A 241 -2.94 -7.16 17.66
N VAL A 242 -3.43 -7.70 18.78
CA VAL A 242 -4.80 -7.39 19.23
C VAL A 242 -4.96 -5.89 19.51
N SER A 243 -4.05 -5.32 20.28
CA SER A 243 -4.15 -3.98 20.86
C SER A 243 -3.33 -2.92 20.13
N HIS A 244 -2.60 -3.30 19.08
CA HIS A 244 -1.74 -2.39 18.31
C HIS A 244 -0.69 -1.69 19.20
N PHE A 245 0.11 -2.47 19.93
CA PHE A 245 1.15 -1.89 20.80
C PHE A 245 2.33 -1.38 19.98
N CYS A 246 2.55 -0.06 20.05
CA CYS A 246 3.69 0.63 19.45
C CYS A 246 4.87 0.84 20.41
N TRP A 247 4.87 0.13 21.54
CA TRP A 247 5.90 0.18 22.56
C TRP A 247 6.10 -1.21 23.17
N GLU A 248 7.16 -1.35 23.94
CA GLU A 248 7.52 -2.62 24.56
C GLU A 248 6.54 -3.00 25.69
N VAL A 249 5.98 -4.19 25.55
CA VAL A 249 5.26 -4.97 26.56
C VAL A 249 6.02 -6.25 26.93
N ASP A 250 5.72 -6.81 28.10
CA ASP A 250 6.32 -8.06 28.57
C ASP A 250 5.99 -9.27 27.67
N ARG A 251 6.85 -10.29 27.70
CA ARG A 251 6.69 -11.51 26.89
C ARG A 251 5.31 -12.17 27.05
N PRO A 252 4.80 -12.44 28.27
CA PRO A 252 3.47 -13.04 28.43
C PRO A 252 2.34 -12.24 27.78
N THR A 253 2.45 -10.91 27.78
CA THR A 253 1.50 -10.01 27.12
C THR A 253 1.65 -10.09 25.61
N LEU A 254 2.86 -9.98 25.07
CA LEU A 254 3.11 -10.12 23.64
C LEU A 254 2.65 -11.47 23.08
N THR A 255 2.94 -12.57 23.77
CA THR A 255 2.50 -13.91 23.36
C THR A 255 0.98 -14.00 23.31
N ARG A 256 0.27 -13.39 24.27
CA ARG A 256 -1.20 -13.37 24.27
C ARG A 256 -1.75 -12.56 23.11
N GLU A 257 -1.17 -11.38 22.87
CA GLU A 257 -1.53 -10.50 21.74
C GLU A 257 -1.38 -11.22 20.40
N ILE A 258 -0.29 -11.96 20.20
CA ILE A 258 -0.08 -12.75 18.99
C ILE A 258 -1.10 -13.89 18.89
N VAL A 259 -1.26 -14.70 19.95
CA VAL A 259 -2.14 -15.88 19.92
C VAL A 259 -3.60 -15.50 19.69
N ASP A 260 -4.10 -14.47 20.37
CA ASP A 260 -5.48 -14.04 20.26
C ASP A 260 -5.75 -13.37 18.90
N ASN A 261 -4.78 -12.62 18.35
CA ASN A 261 -4.90 -12.05 17.01
C ASN A 261 -4.86 -13.14 15.92
N VAL A 262 -3.96 -14.12 16.02
CA VAL A 262 -3.90 -15.27 15.11
C VAL A 262 -5.22 -16.04 15.12
N ALA A 263 -5.85 -16.21 16.28
CA ALA A 263 -7.18 -16.82 16.38
C ALA A 263 -8.27 -15.95 15.72
N GLY A 264 -8.13 -14.62 15.76
CA GLY A 264 -8.96 -13.68 15.00
C GLY A 264 -8.81 -13.85 13.49
N VAL A 265 -7.57 -13.81 13.00
CA VAL A 265 -7.23 -13.98 11.58
C VAL A 265 -7.73 -15.32 11.04
N ALA A 266 -7.56 -16.40 11.81
CA ALA A 266 -8.00 -17.74 11.43
C ALA A 266 -9.53 -17.84 11.22
N GLN A 267 -10.32 -16.89 11.71
CA GLN A 267 -11.76 -16.82 11.40
C GLN A 267 -12.01 -16.37 9.96
N ALA A 268 -11.16 -15.53 9.38
CA ALA A 268 -11.25 -15.09 7.99
C ALA A 268 -10.70 -16.14 7.02
N THR A 269 -9.55 -16.75 7.34
CA THR A 269 -8.90 -17.76 6.47
C THR A 269 -9.54 -19.15 6.62
N GLY A 270 -10.17 -19.43 7.76
CA GLY A 270 -10.68 -20.76 8.10
C GLY A 270 -9.59 -21.75 8.54
N SER A 271 -8.31 -21.34 8.56
CA SER A 271 -7.18 -22.19 8.92
C SER A 271 -6.12 -21.42 9.68
N TYR A 272 -5.62 -22.01 10.77
CA TYR A 272 -4.45 -21.47 11.47
C TYR A 272 -3.21 -21.54 10.58
N ASP A 273 -3.03 -22.62 9.82
CA ASP A 273 -1.83 -22.92 9.06
C ASP A 273 -1.53 -21.87 7.98
N GLU A 274 -2.56 -21.17 7.50
CA GLU A 274 -2.43 -20.09 6.51
C GLU A 274 -1.97 -18.76 7.10
N VAL A 275 -2.02 -18.59 8.43
CA VAL A 275 -1.56 -17.37 9.11
C VAL A 275 -0.05 -17.41 9.29
N VAL A 276 0.70 -16.96 8.28
CA VAL A 276 2.18 -17.11 8.23
C VAL A 276 2.97 -15.81 8.34
N SER A 277 2.32 -14.66 8.22
CA SER A 277 2.96 -13.33 8.28
C SER A 277 2.48 -12.53 9.49
N LEU A 278 3.41 -11.81 10.10
CA LEU A 278 3.16 -10.76 11.09
C LEU A 278 3.59 -9.40 10.55
N VAL A 279 2.88 -8.36 10.94
CA VAL A 279 3.34 -6.99 10.76
C VAL A 279 3.47 -6.36 12.14
N TRP A 280 4.57 -5.67 12.40
CA TRP A 280 4.80 -4.99 13.67
C TRP A 280 4.05 -3.64 13.71
N PRO A 281 3.15 -3.41 14.68
CA PRO A 281 2.54 -2.10 14.88
C PRO A 281 3.59 -1.00 15.02
N CYS A 282 3.37 0.13 14.36
CA CYS A 282 4.33 1.23 14.28
C CYS A 282 5.73 0.85 13.72
N GLY A 283 5.87 -0.31 13.09
CA GLY A 283 7.18 -0.85 12.69
C GLY A 283 8.10 -1.17 13.87
N PHE A 284 7.57 -1.17 15.10
CA PHE A 284 8.34 -1.31 16.33
C PHE A 284 8.61 -2.78 16.63
N ARG A 285 9.90 -3.15 16.75
CA ARG A 285 10.32 -4.43 17.30
C ARG A 285 11.63 -4.37 18.07
N SER A 286 11.77 -5.24 19.06
CA SER A 286 13.05 -5.62 19.67
C SER A 286 13.57 -6.95 19.10
N ILE A 287 14.74 -7.42 19.55
CA ILE A 287 15.30 -8.73 19.16
C ILE A 287 14.46 -9.85 19.77
N GLU A 288 14.06 -9.68 21.02
CA GLU A 288 13.18 -10.55 21.79
C GLU A 288 11.84 -10.76 21.11
N TYR A 289 11.26 -9.69 20.57
CA TYR A 289 9.99 -9.75 19.84
C TYR A 289 10.08 -10.64 18.62
N GLY A 290 11.19 -10.53 17.87
CA GLY A 290 11.47 -11.41 16.75
C GLY A 290 11.56 -12.88 17.16
N VAL A 291 12.15 -13.19 18.32
CA VAL A 291 12.20 -14.56 18.84
C VAL A 291 10.81 -15.10 19.18
N VAL A 292 9.94 -14.28 19.77
CA VAL A 292 8.54 -14.68 20.03
C VAL A 292 7.75 -14.84 18.73
N ALA A 293 7.92 -13.93 17.77
CA ALA A 293 7.24 -14.01 16.47
C ALA A 293 7.65 -15.25 15.67
N ALA A 294 8.93 -15.66 15.72
CA ALA A 294 9.44 -16.84 15.02
C ALA A 294 8.79 -18.16 15.49
N ASP A 295 8.20 -18.19 16.69
CA ASP A 295 7.39 -19.32 17.14
C ASP A 295 6.04 -19.39 16.41
N HIS A 296 5.52 -18.28 15.89
CA HIS A 296 4.16 -18.21 15.33
C HIS A 296 4.10 -18.02 13.81
N PHE A 297 5.11 -17.37 13.23
CA PHE A 297 5.09 -16.91 11.85
C PHE A 297 6.34 -17.35 11.07
N LEU A 298 6.21 -17.42 9.74
CA LEU A 298 7.35 -17.59 8.83
C LEU A 298 8.08 -16.28 8.59
N SER A 299 7.38 -15.15 8.72
CA SER A 299 7.99 -13.83 8.58
C SER A 299 7.29 -12.75 9.40
N ALA A 300 8.02 -11.69 9.68
CA ALA A 300 7.48 -10.44 10.18
C ALA A 300 8.14 -9.23 9.50
N ARG A 301 7.35 -8.18 9.23
CA ARG A 301 7.88 -6.92 8.66
C ARG A 301 7.59 -5.70 9.52
N GLY A 302 8.45 -4.69 9.40
CA GLY A 302 8.15 -3.32 9.82
C GLY A 302 7.56 -2.50 8.66
N TYR A 303 7.69 -1.16 8.69
CA TYR A 303 7.29 -0.32 7.55
C TYR A 303 8.27 0.82 7.19
N THR A 304 9.27 1.16 8.02
CA THR A 304 10.07 2.40 7.87
C THR A 304 11.49 2.22 7.34
N ILE A 305 11.91 1.01 6.94
CA ILE A 305 13.31 0.79 6.54
C ILE A 305 13.60 1.47 5.19
N ASN A 306 12.61 1.57 4.31
CA ASN A 306 12.68 2.20 2.98
C ASN A 306 13.84 1.69 2.13
N GLN A 307 14.00 0.36 2.10
CA GLN A 307 15.00 -0.35 1.33
C GLN A 307 14.40 -1.59 0.66
N LEU A 308 14.97 -1.97 -0.47
CA LEU A 308 14.70 -3.27 -1.10
C LEU A 308 15.18 -4.39 -0.19
N GLU A 309 14.42 -5.46 -0.17
CA GLU A 309 14.80 -6.71 0.48
C GLU A 309 15.63 -7.59 -0.46
N ASP A 310 16.60 -8.30 0.11
CA ASP A 310 17.45 -9.22 -0.62
C ASP A 310 16.63 -10.47 -1.04
N PRO A 311 17.03 -11.19 -2.11
CA PRO A 311 16.33 -12.40 -2.55
C PRO A 311 16.25 -13.49 -1.49
N THR A 312 17.17 -13.49 -0.53
CA THR A 312 17.08 -14.22 0.75
C THR A 312 17.25 -13.19 1.86
N PRO A 313 16.19 -12.85 2.61
CA PRO A 313 16.28 -11.94 3.74
C PRO A 313 17.28 -12.43 4.79
N ALA A 314 18.08 -11.51 5.33
CA ALA A 314 18.99 -11.82 6.43
C ALA A 314 18.25 -12.10 7.75
N ASP A 315 17.08 -11.50 7.94
CA ASP A 315 16.22 -11.70 9.11
C ASP A 315 14.74 -11.72 8.67
N PHE A 316 14.16 -12.92 8.61
CA PHE A 316 12.75 -13.09 8.23
C PHE A 316 11.77 -12.46 9.23
N MET A 317 12.19 -12.17 10.47
CA MET A 317 11.34 -11.50 11.47
C MET A 317 11.49 -9.96 11.43
N ASN A 318 12.24 -9.45 10.46
CA ASN A 318 12.44 -8.03 10.23
C ASN A 318 12.64 -7.71 8.74
N LEU A 319 11.68 -8.13 7.92
CA LEU A 319 11.72 -7.84 6.49
C LEU A 319 11.74 -6.31 6.25
N LYS A 320 12.53 -5.90 5.25
CA LYS A 320 12.61 -4.51 4.77
C LYS A 320 11.37 -4.16 3.98
N SER A 321 10.88 -2.93 4.17
CA SER A 321 9.69 -2.42 3.48
C SER A 321 9.77 -0.92 3.29
N TYR A 322 9.04 -0.44 2.29
CA TYR A 322 8.79 0.96 1.99
C TYR A 322 7.44 1.34 2.56
N ASN A 323 7.40 2.40 3.38
CA ASN A 323 6.14 3.01 3.74
C ASN A 323 5.51 3.71 2.53
N SER A 324 4.21 3.96 2.63
CA SER A 324 3.57 4.97 1.82
C SER A 324 4.00 6.38 2.26
N HIS A 325 3.52 7.41 1.56
CA HIS A 325 3.80 8.83 1.87
C HIS A 325 3.24 9.33 3.23
N GLU A 326 2.88 8.42 4.13
CA GLU A 326 2.24 8.67 5.43
C GLU A 326 3.22 8.82 6.60
N HIS A 327 4.42 8.23 6.52
CA HIS A 327 5.30 8.14 7.68
C HIS A 327 6.74 8.59 7.38
N GLU A 328 7.42 9.12 8.40
CA GLU A 328 8.86 9.37 8.34
C GLU A 328 9.67 8.13 8.78
N PRO A 329 10.85 7.85 8.19
CA PRO A 329 11.44 8.56 7.05
C PRO A 329 10.57 8.40 5.80
N ALA A 330 10.47 9.46 5.00
CA ALA A 330 9.63 9.44 3.80
C ALA A 330 10.18 8.44 2.76
N PRO A 331 9.32 7.76 1.99
CA PRO A 331 9.75 6.91 0.90
C PRO A 331 10.27 7.77 -0.27
N PRO A 332 10.83 7.15 -1.33
CA PRO A 332 11.11 7.87 -2.58
C PRO A 332 9.86 8.59 -3.09
N ALA A 333 10.05 9.77 -3.68
CA ALA A 333 8.95 10.62 -4.17
C ALA A 333 8.12 9.99 -5.31
N ASP A 334 8.62 8.94 -5.96
CA ASP A 334 7.88 8.15 -6.95
C ASP A 334 7.97 6.67 -6.54
N LEU A 335 6.89 6.10 -6.02
CA LEU A 335 6.86 4.70 -5.60
C LEU A 335 6.95 3.71 -6.79
N ARG A 336 6.79 4.14 -8.05
CA ARG A 336 7.11 3.25 -9.19
C ARG A 336 8.60 2.99 -9.31
N SER A 337 9.44 3.89 -8.78
CA SER A 337 10.90 3.72 -8.82
C SER A 337 11.37 2.52 -7.99
N ILE A 338 10.63 2.11 -6.95
CA ILE A 338 10.99 0.91 -6.17
C ILE A 338 10.70 -0.38 -6.95
N VAL A 339 9.67 -0.36 -7.81
CA VAL A 339 9.39 -1.46 -8.76
C VAL A 339 10.50 -1.56 -9.80
N ASP A 340 10.88 -0.44 -10.40
CA ASP A 340 12.00 -0.38 -11.36
C ASP A 340 13.31 -0.89 -10.74
N ALA A 341 13.55 -0.52 -9.49
CA ALA A 341 14.74 -0.90 -8.75
C ALA A 341 14.72 -2.40 -8.39
N ALA A 342 13.58 -2.96 -7.99
CA ALA A 342 13.41 -4.38 -7.73
C ALA A 342 13.69 -5.22 -8.98
N GLU A 343 13.13 -4.85 -10.13
CA GLU A 343 13.39 -5.51 -11.42
C GLU A 343 14.87 -5.44 -11.79
N ALA A 344 15.47 -4.25 -11.74
CA ALA A 344 16.84 -4.03 -12.19
C ALA A 344 17.90 -4.70 -11.31
N GLN A 345 17.64 -4.80 -10.00
CA GLN A 345 18.57 -5.38 -9.02
C GLN A 345 18.28 -6.86 -8.73
N GLY A 346 17.18 -7.37 -9.28
CA GLY A 346 16.63 -8.68 -8.96
C GLY A 346 16.27 -8.87 -7.50
N ALA A 347 15.87 -7.79 -6.84
CA ALA A 347 15.55 -7.73 -5.42
C ALA A 347 14.03 -7.77 -5.20
N TRP A 348 13.61 -7.59 -3.95
CA TRP A 348 12.20 -7.60 -3.55
C TRP A 348 11.77 -6.25 -2.96
N ALA A 349 10.74 -5.65 -3.55
CA ALA A 349 10.11 -4.45 -3.04
C ALA A 349 8.84 -4.80 -2.22
N ASN A 350 8.80 -4.37 -0.96
CA ASN A 350 7.64 -4.50 -0.09
C ASN A 350 7.02 -3.12 0.15
N LEU A 351 5.84 -2.83 -0.39
CA LEU A 351 5.10 -1.58 -0.18
C LEU A 351 4.06 -1.75 0.94
N VAL A 352 3.95 -0.74 1.80
CA VAL A 352 3.00 -0.67 2.91
C VAL A 352 1.98 0.44 2.67
N LEU A 353 0.70 0.14 2.86
CA LEU A 353 -0.44 1.07 2.81
C LEU A 353 -1.24 1.01 4.13
N HIS A 354 -2.05 2.04 4.39
CA HIS A 354 -3.04 2.02 5.48
C HIS A 354 -4.41 2.48 4.98
N ASP A 355 -4.80 3.71 5.29
CA ASP A 355 -6.14 4.24 5.05
C ASP A 355 -6.39 4.60 3.57
N PHE A 356 -5.33 4.78 2.77
CA PHE A 356 -5.44 5.25 1.39
C PHE A 356 -4.56 4.44 0.43
N THR A 357 -4.99 4.36 -0.83
CA THR A 357 -4.16 3.88 -1.94
C THR A 357 -3.34 5.05 -2.49
N ASN A 358 -2.31 5.43 -1.74
CA ASN A 358 -1.34 6.46 -2.06
C ASN A 358 -0.02 5.84 -2.55
N ASP A 359 -0.13 4.84 -3.40
CA ASP A 359 0.98 4.05 -3.96
C ASP A 359 1.59 4.70 -5.22
N ASP A 360 1.17 5.90 -5.61
CA ASP A 360 1.50 6.55 -6.90
C ASP A 360 1.19 5.68 -8.14
N GLY A 361 0.28 4.70 -8.01
CA GLY A 361 0.00 3.68 -9.01
C GLY A 361 1.08 2.60 -9.15
N ALA A 362 1.98 2.45 -8.17
CA ALA A 362 3.01 1.42 -8.15
C ALA A 362 2.44 0.00 -8.23
N ILE A 363 1.28 -0.28 -7.63
CA ILE A 363 0.63 -1.60 -7.69
C ILE A 363 0.28 -1.96 -9.13
N THR A 364 -0.45 -1.07 -9.82
CA THR A 364 -0.84 -1.30 -11.22
C THR A 364 0.41 -1.36 -12.10
N TYR A 365 1.37 -0.46 -11.85
CA TYR A 365 2.62 -0.43 -12.60
C TYR A 365 3.43 -1.72 -12.45
N ALA A 366 3.52 -2.32 -11.25
CA ALA A 366 4.27 -3.55 -11.02
C ALA A 366 3.76 -4.72 -11.87
N THR A 367 2.45 -4.80 -12.12
CA THR A 367 1.86 -5.87 -12.95
C THR A 367 2.18 -5.74 -14.45
N ASP A 368 2.65 -4.57 -14.91
CA ASP A 368 3.14 -4.34 -16.27
C ASP A 368 4.67 -4.55 -16.41
N ARG A 369 5.35 -4.93 -15.32
CA ARG A 369 6.82 -5.03 -15.22
C ARG A 369 7.26 -6.48 -15.03
N ASP A 370 8.56 -6.75 -15.20
CA ASP A 370 9.11 -8.11 -15.04
C ASP A 370 9.43 -8.40 -13.57
N VAL A 371 8.43 -8.19 -12.71
CA VAL A 371 8.48 -8.50 -11.28
C VAL A 371 7.34 -9.43 -10.92
N TRP A 372 7.63 -10.38 -10.04
CA TRP A 372 6.60 -11.25 -9.49
C TRP A 372 5.77 -10.49 -8.43
N VAL A 373 4.52 -10.15 -8.77
CA VAL A 373 3.59 -9.50 -7.84
C VAL A 373 2.85 -10.55 -7.01
N ALA A 374 3.14 -10.64 -5.72
CA ALA A 374 2.54 -11.64 -4.83
C ALA A 374 2.47 -11.20 -3.36
N PRO A 375 1.59 -11.83 -2.55
CA PRO A 375 1.57 -11.62 -1.10
C PRO A 375 2.90 -12.00 -0.42
N ILE A 376 3.19 -11.34 0.70
CA ILE A 376 4.42 -11.53 1.49
C ILE A 376 4.61 -13.01 1.87
N GLY A 377 3.59 -13.66 2.40
CA GLY A 377 3.66 -15.07 2.78
C GLY A 377 3.94 -16.01 1.60
N THR A 378 3.42 -15.70 0.42
CA THR A 378 3.69 -16.47 -0.81
C THR A 378 5.15 -16.33 -1.23
N VAL A 379 5.70 -15.10 -1.22
CA VAL A 379 7.11 -14.84 -1.54
C VAL A 379 8.03 -15.53 -0.53
N VAL A 380 7.73 -15.43 0.77
CA VAL A 380 8.50 -16.06 1.84
C VAL A 380 8.48 -17.59 1.74
N LYS A 381 7.32 -18.20 1.50
CA LYS A 381 7.23 -19.65 1.28
C LYS A 381 8.07 -20.07 0.07
N TYR A 382 8.06 -19.31 -1.02
CA TYR A 382 8.90 -19.59 -2.18
C TYR A 382 10.39 -19.54 -1.83
N ILE A 383 10.86 -18.48 -1.17
CA ILE A 383 12.27 -18.31 -0.76
C ILE A 383 12.71 -19.49 0.13
N LEU A 384 11.91 -19.82 1.15
CA LEU A 384 12.25 -20.90 2.09
C LEU A 384 12.32 -22.27 1.41
N GLN A 385 11.47 -22.54 0.40
CA GLN A 385 11.54 -23.77 -0.39
C GLN A 385 12.71 -23.76 -1.39
N ARG A 386 12.92 -22.64 -2.10
CA ARG A 386 14.02 -22.42 -3.06
C ARG A 386 15.37 -22.70 -2.40
N ASP A 387 15.62 -22.07 -1.25
CA ASP A 387 16.91 -22.14 -0.54
C ASP A 387 17.16 -23.52 0.10
N ARG A 388 16.14 -24.39 0.09
CA ARG A 388 16.21 -25.77 0.59
C ARG A 388 16.19 -26.81 -0.53
N THR A 389 16.05 -26.39 -1.79
CA THR A 389 15.89 -27.29 -2.94
C THR A 389 17.22 -27.90 -3.37
N VAL A 390 17.29 -29.22 -3.31
CA VAL A 390 18.42 -30.06 -3.70
C VAL A 390 18.16 -30.63 -5.08
N VAL A 391 19.08 -30.38 -6.01
CA VAL A 391 19.12 -30.96 -7.35
C VAL A 391 20.23 -32.00 -7.41
N ALA A 392 19.94 -33.19 -7.93
CA ALA A 392 20.92 -34.27 -8.06
C ALA A 392 20.70 -35.10 -9.33
N GLY A 393 21.62 -36.01 -9.62
CA GLY A 393 21.40 -37.06 -10.63
C GLY A 393 21.16 -36.57 -12.06
N TYR A 394 21.72 -35.41 -12.46
CA TYR A 394 21.59 -34.91 -13.83
C TYR A 394 22.16 -35.92 -14.82
N THR A 395 21.35 -36.35 -15.77
CA THR A 395 21.78 -37.14 -16.92
C THR A 395 21.19 -36.59 -18.21
N GLU A 396 21.97 -36.65 -19.27
CA GLU A 396 21.62 -36.16 -20.59
C GLU A 396 21.76 -37.31 -21.59
N THR A 397 20.76 -37.43 -22.46
CA THR A 397 20.73 -38.40 -23.55
C THR A 397 20.25 -37.71 -24.82
N ASP A 398 20.33 -38.43 -25.94
CA ASP A 398 19.79 -37.98 -27.20
C ASP A 398 18.26 -37.85 -27.21
N ASP A 399 17.50 -38.18 -26.17
CA ASP A 399 16.02 -38.06 -26.18
C ASP A 399 15.44 -37.39 -24.93
N ALA A 400 16.27 -37.12 -23.91
CA ALA A 400 15.82 -36.52 -22.65
C ALA A 400 16.98 -35.97 -21.80
N LEU A 401 16.66 -34.97 -20.97
CA LEU A 401 17.39 -34.62 -19.76
C LEU A 401 16.61 -35.14 -18.54
N THR A 402 17.28 -35.70 -17.54
CA THR A 402 16.65 -36.10 -16.28
C THR A 402 17.45 -35.63 -15.09
N PHE A 403 16.78 -35.27 -14.01
CA PHE A 403 17.41 -34.97 -12.73
C PHE A 403 16.44 -35.26 -11.58
N GLU A 404 16.96 -35.32 -10.36
CA GLU A 404 16.21 -35.53 -9.13
C GLU A 404 16.08 -34.22 -8.37
N VAL A 405 14.89 -33.98 -7.80
CA VAL A 405 14.61 -32.84 -6.92
C VAL A 405 14.02 -33.31 -5.60
N ARG A 406 14.37 -32.62 -4.53
CA ARG A 406 13.72 -32.64 -3.21
C ARG A 406 14.06 -31.36 -2.47
N ARG A 407 13.41 -31.07 -1.35
CA ARG A 407 13.82 -30.01 -0.43
C ARG A 407 14.13 -30.51 0.97
N LEU A 408 14.91 -29.75 1.73
CA LEU A 408 15.01 -29.90 3.18
C LEU A 408 13.71 -29.42 3.86
N PRO A 409 13.41 -29.89 5.08
CA PRO A 409 12.27 -29.41 5.84
C PRO A 409 12.36 -27.91 6.18
N LEU A 410 11.21 -27.25 6.24
CA LEU A 410 11.05 -25.89 6.73
C LEU A 410 11.41 -25.78 8.23
N PRO A 411 11.68 -24.56 8.73
CA PRO A 411 11.85 -24.31 10.17
C PRO A 411 10.72 -24.93 10.98
N SER A 412 11.07 -25.53 12.12
CA SER A 412 10.08 -26.01 13.09
C SER A 412 9.95 -25.01 14.23
N SER A 413 8.74 -24.85 14.76
CA SER A 413 8.46 -24.06 15.95
C SER A 413 7.89 -24.96 17.07
N PRO A 414 8.03 -24.57 18.36
CA PRO A 414 7.36 -25.24 19.47
C PRO A 414 5.82 -25.25 19.39
N VAL A 415 5.22 -24.31 18.66
CA VAL A 415 3.76 -24.09 18.62
C VAL A 415 3.15 -24.17 17.22
N ARG A 416 3.96 -24.18 16.16
CA ARG A 416 3.52 -24.25 14.76
C ARG A 416 4.32 -25.28 13.96
N ASP A 417 3.60 -26.01 13.11
CA ASP A 417 4.20 -26.83 12.05
C ASP A 417 4.11 -26.08 10.73
N PHE A 418 5.21 -25.46 10.31
CA PHE A 418 5.22 -24.67 9.09
C PHE A 418 5.21 -25.52 7.81
N GLU A 419 5.44 -26.83 7.88
CA GLU A 419 5.22 -27.70 6.72
C GLU A 419 3.74 -27.75 6.31
N ALA A 420 2.82 -27.60 7.27
CA ALA A 420 1.39 -27.56 6.98
C ALA A 420 0.94 -26.30 6.21
N ALA A 421 1.77 -25.25 6.19
CA ALA A 421 1.49 -24.01 5.48
C ALA A 421 1.85 -24.06 3.98
N VAL A 422 2.55 -25.10 3.54
CA VAL A 422 2.95 -25.32 2.14
C VAL A 422 1.98 -26.31 1.48
N THR A 423 1.46 -25.92 0.33
CA THR A 423 0.51 -26.69 -0.47
C THR A 423 1.09 -27.04 -1.83
N GLU A 424 0.37 -27.84 -2.64
CA GLU A 424 0.77 -28.10 -4.02
C GLU A 424 0.77 -26.84 -4.91
N ALA A 425 0.10 -25.76 -4.50
CA ALA A 425 0.14 -24.49 -5.22
C ALA A 425 1.44 -23.70 -4.98
N ASP A 426 2.18 -24.03 -3.91
CA ASP A 426 3.43 -23.37 -3.54
C ASP A 426 4.62 -24.02 -4.29
N GLU A 427 4.68 -23.76 -5.60
CA GLU A 427 5.67 -24.36 -6.50
C GLU A 427 7.02 -23.65 -6.51
N VAL A 428 8.10 -24.39 -6.79
CA VAL A 428 9.45 -23.87 -7.04
C VAL A 428 9.71 -23.85 -8.56
N THR A 429 10.39 -22.82 -9.05
CA THR A 429 10.67 -22.66 -10.49
C THR A 429 12.08 -23.12 -10.84
N PHE A 430 12.20 -23.84 -11.95
CA PHE A 430 13.45 -24.34 -12.51
C PHE A 430 13.68 -23.75 -13.90
N GLN A 431 14.95 -23.46 -14.19
CA GLN A 431 15.45 -23.08 -15.51
C GLN A 431 16.44 -24.14 -15.98
N VAL A 432 16.24 -24.68 -17.18
CA VAL A 432 17.06 -25.74 -17.76
C VAL A 432 17.57 -25.31 -19.12
N GLU A 433 18.89 -25.17 -19.24
CA GLU A 433 19.55 -24.88 -20.52
C GLU A 433 19.52 -26.13 -21.43
N LEU A 434 19.05 -25.95 -22.65
CA LEU A 434 18.96 -27.02 -23.64
C LEU A 434 20.28 -27.23 -24.38
N PRO A 435 20.63 -28.49 -24.71
CA PRO A 435 21.75 -28.78 -25.60
C PRO A 435 21.51 -28.18 -27.00
N SER A 436 22.57 -27.68 -27.64
CA SER A 436 22.44 -27.01 -28.94
C SER A 436 21.74 -27.86 -30.00
N GLY A 437 20.77 -27.27 -30.69
CA GLY A 437 20.00 -27.95 -31.75
C GLY A 437 19.00 -28.98 -31.22
N ARG A 438 18.74 -28.98 -29.91
CA ARG A 438 17.68 -29.75 -29.26
C ARG A 438 16.56 -28.82 -28.84
N HIS A 439 15.35 -29.35 -28.86
CA HIS A 439 14.17 -28.63 -28.43
C HIS A 439 13.43 -29.40 -27.35
N ALA A 440 12.83 -28.70 -26.40
CA ALA A 440 11.97 -29.30 -25.40
C ALA A 440 10.66 -29.80 -26.01
N ALA A 441 10.25 -31.00 -25.63
CA ALA A 441 9.05 -31.67 -26.14
C ALA A 441 8.02 -32.03 -25.06
N ASP A 442 8.42 -32.08 -23.79
CA ASP A 442 7.57 -32.28 -22.61
C ASP A 442 8.43 -32.06 -21.36
N VAL A 443 7.84 -31.56 -20.27
CA VAL A 443 8.43 -31.56 -18.92
C VAL A 443 7.51 -32.37 -18.02
N SER A 444 8.06 -33.33 -17.30
CA SER A 444 7.29 -34.07 -16.29
C SER A 444 8.04 -34.17 -14.97
N VAL A 445 7.28 -34.10 -13.86
CA VAL A 445 7.77 -34.26 -12.49
C VAL A 445 6.99 -35.39 -11.83
N ALA A 446 7.71 -36.39 -11.32
CA ALA A 446 7.12 -37.64 -10.83
C ALA A 446 6.18 -38.32 -11.87
N GLY A 447 6.47 -38.12 -13.17
CA GLY A 447 5.67 -38.65 -14.28
C GLY A 447 4.40 -37.85 -14.61
N VAL A 448 4.15 -36.73 -13.93
CA VAL A 448 3.05 -35.80 -14.22
C VAL A 448 3.59 -34.68 -15.10
N SER A 449 3.02 -34.47 -16.29
CA SER A 449 3.42 -33.40 -17.20
C SER A 449 3.13 -32.01 -16.58
N ARG A 450 4.02 -31.05 -16.84
CA ARG A 450 4.01 -29.70 -16.31
C ARG A 450 4.12 -28.69 -17.44
N PRO A 451 3.40 -27.57 -17.37
CA PRO A 451 3.56 -26.50 -18.35
C PRO A 451 4.96 -25.90 -18.25
N PHE A 452 5.52 -25.49 -19.39
CA PHE A 452 6.82 -24.84 -19.45
C PHE A 452 6.87 -23.76 -20.54
N ALA A 453 7.83 -22.86 -20.43
CA ALA A 453 8.13 -21.83 -21.40
C ALA A 453 9.54 -22.00 -21.94
N VAL A 454 9.77 -21.64 -23.20
CA VAL A 454 11.10 -21.65 -23.82
C VAL A 454 11.49 -20.22 -24.21
N SER A 455 12.70 -19.81 -23.84
CA SER A 455 13.23 -18.47 -24.11
C SER A 455 14.68 -18.53 -24.63
N GLY A 456 15.12 -17.46 -25.30
CA GLY A 456 16.47 -17.37 -25.87
C GLY A 456 16.61 -17.94 -27.28
N ALA A 457 17.69 -17.56 -27.97
CA ALA A 457 17.91 -17.94 -29.37
C ALA A 457 18.77 -19.20 -29.54
N GLU A 458 19.78 -19.42 -28.67
CA GLU A 458 20.58 -20.64 -28.48
C GLU A 458 21.73 -20.29 -27.49
N PRO A 459 22.02 -21.11 -26.46
CA PRO A 459 21.21 -22.24 -26.01
C PRO A 459 19.88 -21.73 -25.44
N ALA A 460 18.79 -22.43 -25.77
CA ALA A 460 17.46 -22.07 -25.29
C ALA A 460 17.27 -22.50 -23.83
N ILE A 461 16.53 -21.73 -23.06
CA ILE A 461 16.23 -21.99 -21.64
C ILE A 461 14.77 -22.41 -21.50
N VAL A 462 14.55 -23.56 -20.89
CA VAL A 462 13.23 -24.06 -20.48
C VAL A 462 12.95 -23.62 -19.05
N THR A 463 11.88 -22.87 -18.83
CA THR A 463 11.40 -22.46 -17.50
C THR A 463 10.12 -23.21 -17.16
N PHE A 464 10.06 -23.86 -15.99
CA PHE A 464 8.85 -24.52 -15.49
C PHE A 464 8.76 -24.46 -13.97
N SER A 465 7.56 -24.59 -13.42
CA SER A 465 7.32 -24.68 -11.97
C SER A 465 6.76 -26.04 -11.59
N ALA A 466 7.11 -26.51 -10.39
CA ALA A 466 6.54 -27.72 -9.81
C ALA A 466 6.60 -27.69 -8.27
N PRO A 467 5.69 -28.41 -7.59
CA PRO A 467 5.81 -28.65 -6.16
C PRO A 467 7.11 -29.41 -5.87
N VAL A 468 7.82 -29.03 -4.81
CA VAL A 468 9.01 -29.75 -4.36
C VAL A 468 8.79 -30.23 -2.94
N THR A 469 8.81 -31.55 -2.76
CA THR A 469 8.55 -32.19 -1.47
C THR A 469 9.85 -32.56 -0.76
N THR A 470 9.76 -33.05 0.48
CA THR A 470 10.90 -33.61 1.20
C THR A 470 11.34 -34.98 0.68
N THR A 471 10.54 -35.58 -0.23
CA THR A 471 10.85 -36.84 -0.90
C THR A 471 11.52 -36.60 -2.25
N VAL A 472 12.35 -37.55 -2.68
CA VAL A 472 13.02 -37.46 -3.99
C VAL A 472 12.01 -37.72 -5.10
N GLU A 473 11.94 -36.77 -6.03
CA GLU A 473 11.12 -36.86 -7.24
C GLU A 473 12.00 -36.72 -8.48
N THR A 474 11.66 -37.47 -9.53
CA THR A 474 12.38 -37.40 -10.81
C THR A 474 11.72 -36.37 -11.72
N VAL A 475 12.51 -35.44 -12.23
CA VAL A 475 12.17 -34.55 -13.33
C VAL A 475 12.70 -35.15 -14.63
N ARG A 476 11.86 -35.15 -15.67
CA ARG A 476 12.23 -35.55 -17.02
C ARG A 476 11.79 -34.48 -18.02
N LEU A 477 12.77 -33.92 -18.73
CA LEU A 477 12.58 -33.06 -19.89
C LEU A 477 12.79 -33.90 -21.15
N ALA A 478 11.73 -34.17 -21.90
CA ALA A 478 11.84 -34.85 -23.19
C ALA A 478 12.44 -33.91 -24.23
N LEU A 479 13.36 -34.42 -25.05
CA LEU A 479 14.04 -33.64 -26.09
C LEU A 479 13.66 -34.14 -27.49
N SER A 480 13.55 -33.21 -28.44
CA SER A 480 13.32 -33.45 -29.86
C SER A 480 14.48 -32.90 -30.70
N ALA A 481 14.75 -33.54 -31.85
CA ALA A 481 15.67 -33.05 -32.87
C ALA A 481 14.97 -32.15 -33.92
N THR A 482 13.64 -32.06 -33.87
CA THR A 482 12.83 -31.17 -34.73
C THR A 482 12.26 -30.06 -33.87
N ALA A 483 12.32 -28.83 -34.36
CA ALA A 483 11.69 -27.69 -33.70
C ALA A 483 10.20 -28.00 -33.43
N PRO A 484 9.73 -27.86 -32.19
CA PRO A 484 8.34 -28.10 -31.85
C PRO A 484 7.46 -27.06 -32.56
N PRO A 485 6.17 -27.35 -32.71
CA PRO A 485 5.23 -26.35 -33.17
C PRO A 485 5.20 -25.17 -32.20
N VAL A 486 5.15 -23.96 -32.74
CA VAL A 486 5.07 -22.72 -31.97
C VAL A 486 3.71 -22.10 -32.26
N ILE A 487 2.92 -21.85 -31.21
CA ILE A 487 1.61 -21.22 -31.37
C ILE A 487 1.80 -19.74 -31.69
N ALA A 488 1.17 -19.31 -32.77
CA ALA A 488 0.88 -17.92 -33.06
C ALA A 488 -0.63 -17.72 -33.13
N LEU A 489 -1.08 -16.57 -32.67
CA LEU A 489 -2.49 -16.16 -32.71
C LEU A 489 -2.63 -14.90 -33.55
N ASP A 490 -3.76 -14.76 -34.23
CA ASP A 490 -4.09 -13.57 -35.02
C ASP A 490 -4.46 -12.34 -34.16
N ALA A 491 -4.64 -12.52 -32.85
CA ALA A 491 -4.78 -11.45 -31.88
C ALA A 491 -4.01 -11.77 -30.59
N ALA A 492 -3.29 -10.78 -30.07
CA ALA A 492 -2.55 -10.90 -28.81
C ALA A 492 -3.43 -10.72 -27.56
N ARG A 493 -4.68 -10.25 -27.72
CA ARG A 493 -5.68 -10.06 -26.65
C ARG A 493 -7.10 -10.15 -27.21
N VAL A 494 -8.08 -10.40 -26.33
CA VAL A 494 -9.50 -10.45 -26.68
C VAL A 494 -10.26 -9.39 -25.90
N ARG A 495 -11.03 -8.55 -26.60
CA ARG A 495 -11.99 -7.60 -25.99
C ARG A 495 -13.41 -8.00 -26.38
N LEU A 496 -14.29 -8.13 -25.39
CA LEU A 496 -15.70 -8.44 -25.54
C LEU A 496 -16.52 -7.39 -24.78
N ALA A 497 -17.71 -7.06 -25.28
CA ALA A 497 -18.64 -6.16 -24.60
C ALA A 497 -20.08 -6.67 -24.72
N SER A 498 -20.85 -6.52 -23.65
CA SER A 498 -22.30 -6.81 -23.58
C SER A 498 -23.03 -5.56 -23.05
N VAL A 499 -24.19 -5.26 -23.63
CA VAL A 499 -25.13 -4.24 -23.13
C VAL A 499 -26.53 -4.84 -23.18
N GLY A 500 -27.08 -5.23 -22.04
CA GLY A 500 -28.47 -5.68 -21.90
C GLY A 500 -28.85 -6.94 -22.69
N GLY A 501 -28.93 -8.09 -22.01
CA GLY A 501 -29.62 -9.30 -22.52
C GLY A 501 -28.76 -10.33 -23.24
N ASP A 502 -27.45 -10.09 -23.40
CA ASP A 502 -26.52 -11.15 -23.79
C ASP A 502 -26.13 -11.98 -22.56
N ASP A 503 -26.39 -13.29 -22.62
CA ASP A 503 -25.95 -14.23 -21.60
C ASP A 503 -24.51 -14.70 -21.85
N VAL A 504 -24.06 -14.66 -23.11
CA VAL A 504 -22.81 -15.29 -23.55
C VAL A 504 -22.21 -14.52 -24.75
N LEU A 505 -20.95 -14.13 -24.64
CA LEU A 505 -20.17 -13.47 -25.69
C LEU A 505 -19.14 -14.43 -26.28
N THR A 506 -18.83 -14.31 -27.57
CA THR A 506 -17.81 -15.15 -28.22
C THR A 506 -16.88 -14.35 -29.14
N ARG A 507 -15.60 -14.76 -29.17
CA ARG A 507 -14.58 -14.30 -30.14
C ARG A 507 -13.81 -15.50 -30.65
N THR A 508 -13.74 -15.66 -31.96
CA THR A 508 -12.88 -16.67 -32.59
C THR A 508 -11.50 -16.08 -32.90
N LEU A 509 -10.47 -16.82 -32.51
CA LEU A 509 -9.06 -16.59 -32.78
C LEU A 509 -8.56 -17.66 -33.76
N ARG A 510 -7.64 -17.27 -34.63
CA ARG A 510 -6.94 -18.20 -35.51
C ARG A 510 -5.64 -18.63 -34.85
N VAL A 511 -5.48 -19.94 -34.66
CA VAL A 511 -4.23 -20.55 -34.19
C VAL A 511 -3.41 -20.98 -35.41
N GLU A 512 -2.17 -20.51 -35.48
CA GLU A 512 -1.22 -20.82 -36.53
C GLU A 512 0.05 -21.45 -35.94
N ASN A 513 0.73 -22.29 -36.74
CA ASN A 513 2.06 -22.78 -36.39
C ASN A 513 3.12 -21.83 -36.94
N ALA A 514 3.74 -21.04 -36.07
CA ALA A 514 4.90 -20.21 -36.40
C ALA A 514 6.24 -20.97 -36.30
N GLY A 515 6.21 -22.23 -35.85
CA GLY A 515 7.37 -23.09 -35.62
C GLY A 515 7.55 -24.17 -36.68
N GLY A 516 8.19 -25.28 -36.27
CA GLY A 516 8.35 -26.50 -37.07
C GLY A 516 7.27 -27.54 -36.75
N GLY A 517 7.34 -28.71 -37.38
CA GLY A 517 6.44 -29.84 -37.07
C GLY A 517 4.97 -29.63 -37.45
N GLU A 518 4.14 -30.60 -37.04
CA GLU A 518 2.68 -30.53 -37.14
C GLU A 518 2.14 -29.93 -35.82
N LEU A 519 1.23 -28.96 -35.89
CA LEU A 519 0.67 -28.30 -34.71
C LEU A 519 -0.70 -28.90 -34.40
N SER A 520 -0.74 -29.61 -33.29
CA SER A 520 -1.95 -29.81 -32.50
C SER A 520 -1.84 -28.94 -31.24
N TRP A 521 -2.95 -28.34 -30.83
CA TRP A 521 -3.00 -27.43 -29.68
C TRP A 521 -4.15 -27.77 -28.74
N TRP A 522 -4.02 -27.33 -27.49
CA TRP A 522 -5.08 -27.29 -26.48
C TRP A 522 -5.33 -25.86 -26.00
N ALA A 523 -6.50 -25.62 -25.42
CA ALA A 523 -6.84 -24.34 -24.80
C ALA A 523 -7.51 -24.51 -23.44
N ARG A 524 -7.12 -23.65 -22.47
CA ARG A 524 -7.78 -23.51 -21.16
C ARG A 524 -8.10 -22.05 -20.94
N ALA A 525 -9.14 -21.78 -20.16
CA ALA A 525 -9.56 -20.44 -19.84
C ALA A 525 -9.85 -20.33 -18.35
N GLU A 526 -9.47 -19.18 -17.78
CA GLU A 526 -9.77 -18.82 -16.40
C GLU A 526 -10.14 -17.34 -16.33
N PRO A 527 -11.00 -16.91 -15.38
CA PRO A 527 -11.70 -17.73 -14.38
C PRO A 527 -12.96 -18.40 -14.97
N ALA A 528 -13.77 -19.07 -14.12
CA ALA A 528 -14.87 -19.96 -14.55
C ALA A 528 -15.96 -19.35 -15.46
N TRP A 529 -16.09 -18.02 -15.52
CA TRP A 529 -16.99 -17.36 -16.46
C TRP A 529 -16.43 -17.35 -17.90
N LEU A 530 -15.16 -17.68 -18.10
CA LEU A 530 -14.49 -17.77 -19.40
C LEU A 530 -14.27 -19.24 -19.79
N THR A 531 -14.51 -19.56 -21.05
CA THR A 531 -14.28 -20.89 -21.63
C THR A 531 -13.65 -20.75 -23.02
N ALA A 532 -12.92 -21.78 -23.47
CA ALA A 532 -12.30 -21.81 -24.78
C ALA A 532 -12.68 -23.12 -25.49
N GLN A 533 -13.17 -23.04 -26.73
CA GLN A 533 -13.68 -24.20 -27.48
C GLN A 533 -13.25 -24.19 -28.96
N PRO A 534 -12.84 -25.34 -29.53
CA PRO A 534 -12.60 -26.60 -28.82
C PRO A 534 -11.44 -26.46 -27.82
N ASP A 535 -11.40 -27.34 -26.82
CA ASP A 535 -10.32 -27.43 -25.83
C ASP A 535 -9.05 -28.06 -26.43
N ALA A 536 -9.13 -28.59 -27.65
CA ALA A 536 -8.00 -28.91 -28.51
C ALA A 536 -8.34 -28.90 -30.02
N GLY A 537 -7.37 -28.63 -30.89
CA GLY A 537 -7.58 -28.58 -32.35
C GLY A 537 -6.33 -28.28 -33.19
N GLU A 538 -6.54 -27.99 -34.48
CA GLU A 538 -5.49 -27.67 -35.47
C GLU A 538 -5.75 -26.34 -36.21
N GLY A 539 -6.68 -25.50 -35.72
CA GLY A 539 -7.14 -24.31 -36.45
C GLY A 539 -7.70 -23.20 -35.57
N GLU A 540 -9.01 -23.08 -35.50
CA GLU A 540 -9.67 -21.95 -34.82
C GLU A 540 -9.99 -22.26 -33.35
N LEU A 541 -9.80 -21.27 -32.50
CA LEU A 541 -10.16 -21.28 -31.08
C LEU A 541 -11.26 -20.26 -30.83
N THR A 542 -12.38 -20.67 -30.24
CA THR A 542 -13.45 -19.74 -29.83
C THR A 542 -13.38 -19.49 -28.33
N VAL A 543 -13.03 -18.26 -27.96
CA VAL A 543 -13.16 -17.73 -26.61
C VAL A 543 -14.62 -17.40 -26.35
N ARG A 544 -15.16 -17.88 -25.23
CA ARG A 544 -16.56 -17.71 -24.82
C ARG A 544 -16.63 -17.21 -23.39
N ALA A 545 -17.24 -16.04 -23.18
CA ALA A 545 -17.48 -15.46 -21.86
C ALA A 545 -18.97 -15.57 -21.50
N ASP A 546 -19.28 -16.18 -20.37
CA ASP A 546 -20.61 -16.25 -19.76
C ASP A 546 -20.77 -15.10 -18.78
N VAL A 547 -21.63 -14.15 -19.11
CA VAL A 547 -21.71 -12.87 -18.40
C VAL A 547 -22.94 -12.76 -17.49
N ARG A 548 -23.73 -13.83 -17.38
CA ARG A 548 -25.02 -13.82 -16.66
C ARG A 548 -24.91 -13.44 -15.19
N ASP A 549 -23.85 -13.90 -14.54
CA ASP A 549 -23.61 -13.68 -13.11
C ASP A 549 -22.51 -12.63 -12.86
N LEU A 550 -22.01 -11.97 -13.92
CA LEU A 550 -21.01 -10.92 -13.79
C LEU A 550 -21.67 -9.57 -13.46
N PRO A 551 -21.20 -8.87 -12.40
CA PRO A 551 -21.65 -7.51 -12.11
C PRO A 551 -21.35 -6.51 -13.25
N THR A 552 -22.06 -5.38 -13.30
CA THR A 552 -21.75 -4.30 -14.25
C THR A 552 -20.32 -3.76 -14.03
N GLY A 553 -19.49 -3.82 -15.07
CA GLY A 553 -18.10 -3.34 -15.04
C GLY A 553 -17.17 -4.09 -16.00
N VAL A 554 -15.86 -3.82 -15.86
CA VAL A 554 -14.80 -4.48 -16.63
C VAL A 554 -14.30 -5.70 -15.85
N HIS A 555 -14.33 -6.87 -16.50
CA HIS A 555 -13.85 -8.15 -15.97
C HIS A 555 -12.67 -8.63 -16.79
N ARG A 556 -11.67 -9.20 -16.12
CA ARG A 556 -10.47 -9.73 -16.78
C ARG A 556 -10.33 -11.22 -16.53
N GLY A 557 -9.95 -11.93 -17.57
CA GLY A 557 -9.59 -13.34 -17.56
C GLY A 557 -8.46 -13.59 -18.53
N GLU A 558 -8.08 -14.86 -18.66
CA GLU A 558 -7.00 -15.28 -19.53
C GLU A 558 -7.38 -16.58 -20.24
N VAL A 559 -7.00 -16.67 -21.51
CA VAL A 559 -6.98 -17.94 -22.25
C VAL A 559 -5.54 -18.36 -22.47
N LEU A 560 -5.23 -19.56 -22.01
CA LEU A 560 -3.99 -20.27 -22.29
C LEU A 560 -4.17 -21.11 -23.54
N VAL A 561 -3.30 -20.95 -24.53
CA VAL A 561 -3.25 -21.81 -25.72
C VAL A 561 -1.88 -22.48 -25.77
N GLY A 562 -1.85 -23.80 -25.60
CA GLY A 562 -0.61 -24.59 -25.57
C GLY A 562 -0.57 -25.60 -26.71
N SER A 563 0.62 -25.96 -27.18
CA SER A 563 0.78 -27.06 -28.16
C SER A 563 0.70 -28.42 -27.46
N ASP A 564 0.42 -29.52 -28.16
CA ASP A 564 0.41 -30.88 -27.60
C ASP A 564 1.75 -31.33 -26.96
N ALA A 565 2.86 -30.65 -27.28
CA ALA A 565 4.16 -30.84 -26.65
C ALA A 565 4.36 -29.98 -25.38
N ASP A 566 3.36 -29.18 -25.00
CA ASP A 566 3.42 -28.12 -23.98
C ASP A 566 4.64 -27.18 -24.10
N ALA A 567 5.25 -27.17 -25.30
CA ALA A 567 6.54 -26.54 -25.52
C ALA A 567 6.51 -25.02 -25.50
N ASN A 568 5.34 -24.46 -25.84
CA ASN A 568 5.08 -23.02 -25.81
C ASN A 568 3.59 -22.83 -25.48
N VAL A 569 3.30 -22.11 -24.38
CA VAL A 569 1.95 -21.68 -24.02
C VAL A 569 1.84 -20.18 -24.26
N VAL A 570 0.90 -19.77 -25.09
CA VAL A 570 0.57 -18.36 -25.33
C VAL A 570 -0.55 -17.95 -24.38
N ARG A 571 -0.31 -16.89 -23.60
CA ARG A 571 -1.31 -16.25 -22.75
C ARG A 571 -2.05 -15.18 -23.56
N VAL A 572 -3.36 -15.25 -23.55
CA VAL A 572 -4.24 -14.30 -24.24
C VAL A 572 -5.09 -13.61 -23.18
N PRO A 573 -4.74 -12.38 -22.78
CA PRO A 573 -5.58 -11.58 -21.90
C PRO A 573 -6.95 -11.37 -22.54
N VAL A 574 -8.01 -11.57 -21.74
CA VAL A 574 -9.39 -11.36 -22.14
C VAL A 574 -10.03 -10.31 -21.26
N THR A 575 -10.52 -9.24 -21.86
CA THR A 575 -11.28 -8.19 -21.20
C THR A 575 -12.74 -8.25 -21.63
N VAL A 576 -13.64 -8.32 -20.66
CA VAL A 576 -15.10 -8.30 -20.87
C VAL A 576 -15.70 -7.08 -20.19
N ALA A 577 -16.27 -6.17 -20.98
CA ALA A 577 -17.06 -5.06 -20.46
C ALA A 577 -18.54 -5.48 -20.38
N VAL A 578 -19.09 -5.48 -19.17
CA VAL A 578 -20.49 -5.85 -18.91
C VAL A 578 -21.27 -4.59 -18.54
N GLY A 579 -22.15 -4.16 -19.43
CA GLY A 579 -23.14 -3.11 -19.23
C GLY A 579 -24.54 -3.67 -18.95
N ASP A 580 -25.40 -2.84 -18.37
CA ASP A 580 -26.84 -3.13 -18.27
C ASP A 580 -27.61 -2.47 -19.43
N ALA A 581 -28.94 -2.56 -19.42
CA ALA A 581 -29.75 -2.02 -20.52
C ALA A 581 -29.64 -0.50 -20.69
N GLU A 582 -29.22 0.23 -19.65
CA GLU A 582 -29.13 1.68 -19.63
C GLU A 582 -27.67 2.16 -19.61
N THR A 583 -26.70 1.30 -19.26
CA THR A 583 -25.28 1.63 -19.06
C THR A 583 -24.36 0.89 -20.03
N GLU A 584 -23.68 1.64 -20.90
CA GLU A 584 -22.53 1.19 -21.70
C GLU A 584 -21.25 1.22 -20.85
N VAL A 585 -20.43 0.17 -20.93
CA VAL A 585 -19.11 0.11 -20.28
C VAL A 585 -18.04 -0.05 -21.35
N LEU A 586 -17.01 0.79 -21.29
CA LEU A 586 -15.86 0.81 -22.20
C LEU A 586 -14.60 0.48 -21.41
N ALA A 587 -13.89 -0.57 -21.81
CA ALA A 587 -12.52 -0.83 -21.35
C ALA A 587 -11.53 -0.07 -22.24
N LEU A 588 -10.61 0.71 -21.69
CA LEU A 588 -9.73 1.59 -22.47
C LEU A 588 -8.38 0.92 -22.81
N ASP A 589 -8.37 -0.42 -22.90
CA ASP A 589 -7.20 -1.30 -23.09
C ASP A 589 -6.88 -1.59 -24.56
N TYR A 590 -7.00 -0.57 -25.42
CA TYR A 590 -6.79 -0.68 -26.86
C TYR A 590 -5.39 -1.21 -27.19
N GLU A 591 -5.29 -1.99 -28.27
CA GLU A 591 -4.01 -2.48 -28.80
C GLU A 591 -3.23 -1.37 -29.51
N ASP A 592 -3.95 -0.55 -30.27
CA ASP A 592 -3.39 0.54 -31.06
C ASP A 592 -4.39 1.65 -31.33
N ARG A 593 -3.91 2.67 -32.06
CA ARG A 593 -4.71 3.81 -32.51
C ARG A 593 -5.89 3.42 -33.38
N SER A 594 -5.74 2.41 -34.23
CA SER A 594 -6.80 1.99 -35.16
C SER A 594 -7.97 1.38 -34.40
N ALA A 595 -7.69 0.56 -33.38
CA ALA A 595 -8.68 -0.03 -32.49
C ALA A 595 -9.45 1.04 -31.70
N LEU A 596 -8.75 2.07 -31.21
CA LEU A 596 -9.34 3.23 -30.54
C LEU A 596 -10.34 3.98 -31.46
N HIS A 597 -9.94 4.30 -32.70
CA HIS A 597 -10.81 4.96 -33.68
C HIS A 597 -12.01 4.10 -34.08
N ALA A 598 -11.79 2.79 -34.25
CA ALA A 598 -12.85 1.85 -34.58
C ALA A 598 -13.91 1.74 -33.48
N ASP A 599 -13.52 1.94 -32.22
CA ASP A 599 -14.45 1.95 -31.09
C ASP A 599 -15.27 3.24 -31.05
N GLY A 600 -14.84 4.32 -31.72
CA GLY A 600 -15.58 5.59 -31.84
C GLY A 600 -14.94 6.78 -31.12
N TRP A 601 -13.68 6.65 -30.70
CA TRP A 601 -12.90 7.75 -30.15
C TRP A 601 -12.11 8.47 -31.24
N ASP A 602 -12.01 9.80 -31.16
CA ASP A 602 -11.14 10.59 -32.03
C ASP A 602 -10.41 11.70 -31.24
N PHE A 603 -9.57 12.45 -31.94
CA PHE A 603 -8.80 13.57 -31.41
C PHE A 603 -9.31 14.91 -31.98
N VAL A 604 -10.58 14.99 -32.35
CA VAL A 604 -11.12 16.13 -33.10
C VAL A 604 -12.00 16.98 -32.19
N ALA A 605 -11.44 18.08 -31.68
CA ALA A 605 -12.18 19.14 -30.99
C ALA A 605 -13.03 19.99 -31.96
N ARG A 606 -13.96 20.77 -31.43
CA ARG A 606 -14.81 21.71 -32.16
C ARG A 606 -14.51 23.14 -31.66
N THR A 607 -14.14 24.04 -32.56
CA THR A 607 -14.07 25.48 -32.22
C THR A 607 -15.47 26.04 -31.96
N PRO A 608 -15.63 27.24 -31.36
CA PRO A 608 -16.94 27.86 -31.13
C PRO A 608 -17.75 28.10 -32.41
N SER A 609 -17.07 28.17 -33.56
CA SER A 609 -17.69 28.28 -34.89
C SER A 609 -18.16 26.95 -35.48
N GLY A 610 -17.91 25.82 -34.80
CA GLY A 610 -18.16 24.46 -35.27
C GLY A 610 -17.05 23.90 -36.19
N THR A 611 -15.94 24.62 -36.39
CA THR A 611 -14.83 24.14 -37.21
C THR A 611 -14.02 23.06 -36.45
N PRO A 612 -13.68 21.91 -37.07
CA PRO A 612 -12.85 20.87 -36.46
C PRO A 612 -11.41 21.32 -36.14
N ARG A 613 -10.85 20.87 -35.02
CA ARG A 613 -9.47 21.10 -34.57
C ARG A 613 -8.84 19.79 -34.08
N ASP A 614 -7.68 19.43 -34.64
CA ASP A 614 -6.94 18.21 -34.24
C ASP A 614 -6.17 18.47 -32.93
N THR A 615 -6.36 17.60 -31.95
CA THR A 615 -5.65 17.63 -30.66
C THR A 615 -4.49 16.64 -30.62
N GLU A 616 -4.38 15.70 -31.57
CA GLU A 616 -3.39 14.60 -31.53
C GLU A 616 -1.96 15.13 -31.74
N HIS A 617 -1.05 14.81 -30.82
CA HIS A 617 0.36 15.19 -30.92
C HIS A 617 1.29 13.98 -30.88
N ALA A 618 2.34 14.02 -31.69
CA ALA A 618 3.21 12.88 -31.93
C ALA A 618 4.17 12.58 -30.74
N PRO A 619 4.57 11.31 -30.55
CA PRO A 619 5.46 10.88 -29.46
C PRO A 619 6.82 11.58 -29.37
N ARG A 620 7.30 12.16 -30.47
CA ARG A 620 8.65 12.75 -30.54
C ARG A 620 8.74 14.19 -30.03
N GLU A 621 7.62 14.89 -29.85
CA GLU A 621 7.65 16.29 -29.45
C GLU A 621 7.17 16.54 -28.01
N GLN A 622 6.35 15.64 -27.42
CA GLN A 622 5.86 15.79 -26.02
C GLN A 622 5.36 14.47 -25.39
N GLY A 623 5.67 13.30 -25.98
CA GLY A 623 5.00 12.04 -25.64
C GLY A 623 3.59 12.00 -26.25
N GLY A 624 3.25 10.89 -26.91
CA GLY A 624 1.93 10.67 -27.50
C GLY A 624 1.15 9.70 -26.63
N VAL A 625 -0.12 9.48 -26.97
CA VAL A 625 -0.94 8.47 -26.30
C VAL A 625 -0.29 7.09 -26.42
N ARG A 626 -0.22 6.35 -25.30
CA ARG A 626 0.28 4.97 -25.26
C ARG A 626 -0.86 4.00 -24.98
N TYR A 627 -0.83 2.89 -25.70
CA TYR A 627 -1.83 1.83 -25.70
C TYR A 627 -1.32 0.69 -24.80
N THR A 628 -1.92 0.49 -23.62
CA THR A 628 -1.49 -0.55 -22.67
C THR A 628 -2.66 -1.43 -22.24
N PRO A 629 -2.42 -2.66 -21.76
CA PRO A 629 -3.48 -3.51 -21.20
C PRO A 629 -4.16 -2.91 -19.96
N ALA A 630 -3.43 -2.11 -19.18
CA ALA A 630 -3.95 -1.43 -18.00
C ALA A 630 -4.85 -0.22 -18.31
N GLY A 631 -4.81 0.31 -19.54
CA GLY A 631 -5.63 1.45 -19.98
C GLY A 631 -4.92 2.37 -20.97
N LEU A 632 -5.61 3.44 -21.35
CA LEU A 632 -5.06 4.45 -22.24
C LEU A 632 -4.21 5.44 -21.45
N ARG A 633 -2.91 5.51 -21.76
CA ARG A 633 -2.01 6.47 -21.10
C ARG A 633 -1.89 7.74 -21.94
N ILE A 634 -2.49 8.81 -21.47
CA ILE A 634 -2.60 10.10 -22.14
C ILE A 634 -1.62 11.08 -21.48
N PRO A 635 -0.64 11.62 -22.20
CA PRO A 635 0.28 12.59 -21.63
C PRO A 635 -0.43 13.93 -21.44
N ALA A 636 -0.31 14.49 -20.23
CA ALA A 636 -0.71 15.86 -19.96
C ALA A 636 0.30 16.79 -20.66
N GLY A 637 -0.03 17.19 -21.89
CA GLY A 637 0.77 18.07 -22.74
C GLY A 637 0.50 19.55 -22.47
N THR A 638 1.34 20.43 -23.01
CA THR A 638 1.13 21.88 -22.88
C THR A 638 -0.10 22.32 -23.67
N GLY A 639 -1.03 23.04 -23.03
CA GLY A 639 -2.26 23.52 -23.66
C GLY A 639 -3.49 23.06 -22.89
N ASP A 640 -4.60 23.78 -23.04
CA ASP A 640 -5.80 23.62 -22.23
C ASP A 640 -7.07 23.97 -23.04
N LEU A 641 -8.23 23.49 -22.60
CA LEU A 641 -9.54 23.97 -23.08
C LEU A 641 -9.87 25.35 -22.48
N TRP A 642 -9.22 25.72 -21.38
CA TRP A 642 -9.48 26.91 -20.59
C TRP A 642 -9.56 28.23 -21.39
N ALA A 643 -10.70 28.91 -21.28
CA ALA A 643 -10.96 30.26 -21.80
C ALA A 643 -10.52 30.42 -23.27
N ASP A 644 -9.76 31.48 -23.57
CA ASP A 644 -9.31 31.74 -24.94
C ASP A 644 -8.14 30.84 -25.42
N PHE A 645 -7.65 29.88 -24.61
CA PHE A 645 -6.49 29.05 -24.99
C PHE A 645 -6.84 28.09 -26.11
N ASN A 646 -7.88 27.26 -25.91
CA ASN A 646 -8.43 26.37 -26.93
C ASN A 646 -7.38 25.56 -27.71
N ASP A 647 -6.32 25.14 -27.01
CA ASP A 647 -5.13 24.51 -27.58
C ASP A 647 -4.78 23.17 -26.92
N SER A 648 -5.77 22.57 -26.25
CA SER A 648 -5.67 21.26 -25.61
C SER A 648 -5.04 20.20 -26.52
N ARG A 649 -4.20 19.34 -25.92
CA ARG A 649 -3.40 18.32 -26.62
C ARG A 649 -3.72 16.93 -26.11
N ASN A 650 -3.81 16.00 -27.04
CA ASN A 650 -4.15 14.59 -26.82
C ASN A 650 -5.49 14.38 -26.08
N THR A 651 -6.36 15.40 -26.05
CA THR A 651 -7.75 15.25 -25.58
C THR A 651 -8.51 14.36 -26.55
N LEU A 652 -9.09 13.28 -26.04
CA LEU A 652 -9.89 12.36 -26.84
C LEU A 652 -11.36 12.69 -26.70
N PHE A 653 -12.12 12.48 -27.76
CA PHE A 653 -13.55 12.73 -27.80
C PHE A 653 -14.31 11.51 -28.32
N ARG A 654 -15.51 11.31 -27.79
CA ARG A 654 -16.49 10.31 -28.22
C ARG A 654 -17.87 10.95 -28.21
N ASP A 655 -18.70 10.67 -29.20
CA ASP A 655 -20.07 11.18 -29.22
C ASP A 655 -20.87 10.62 -28.03
N LEU A 656 -21.64 11.47 -27.36
CA LEU A 656 -22.45 11.11 -26.20
C LEU A 656 -23.93 11.11 -26.60
N PRO A 657 -24.74 10.10 -26.21
CA PRO A 657 -26.17 10.08 -26.52
C PRO A 657 -26.90 11.30 -25.94
N ASP A 658 -27.87 11.86 -26.67
CA ASP A 658 -28.64 13.03 -26.22
C ASP A 658 -29.37 12.81 -24.89
N ASP A 659 -29.72 11.56 -24.58
CA ASP A 659 -30.42 11.13 -23.36
C ASP A 659 -29.50 10.58 -22.26
N TRP A 660 -28.19 10.90 -22.31
CA TRP A 660 -27.27 10.56 -21.23
C TRP A 660 -27.73 11.11 -19.87
N SER A 661 -27.45 10.35 -18.82
CA SER A 661 -27.78 10.66 -17.43
C SER A 661 -26.56 10.62 -16.51
N SER A 662 -25.56 9.79 -16.81
CA SER A 662 -24.29 9.73 -16.06
C SER A 662 -23.13 9.34 -16.96
N VAL A 663 -21.95 9.90 -16.70
CA VAL A 663 -20.67 9.44 -17.25
C VAL A 663 -19.69 9.24 -16.11
N GLN A 664 -18.99 8.11 -16.11
CA GLN A 664 -17.95 7.80 -15.13
C GLN A 664 -16.64 7.39 -15.81
N ALA A 665 -15.50 7.66 -15.19
CA ALA A 665 -14.21 7.16 -15.66
C ALA A 665 -13.26 6.82 -14.51
N ARG A 666 -12.51 5.73 -14.66
CA ARG A 666 -11.38 5.38 -13.78
C ARG A 666 -10.12 6.05 -14.26
N VAL A 667 -9.56 6.94 -13.45
CA VAL A 667 -8.43 7.81 -13.79
C VAL A 667 -7.34 7.68 -12.73
N LEU A 668 -6.12 7.35 -13.16
CA LEU A 668 -4.90 7.46 -12.39
C LEU A 668 -4.11 8.67 -12.90
N PHE A 669 -3.89 9.66 -12.04
CA PHE A 669 -3.13 10.86 -12.39
C PHE A 669 -2.50 11.51 -11.15
N ASP A 670 -1.18 11.71 -11.19
CA ASP A 670 -0.39 12.34 -10.14
C ASP A 670 0.25 13.65 -10.62
N PRO A 671 -0.46 14.79 -10.49
CA PRO A 671 0.07 16.10 -10.84
C PRO A 671 0.86 16.72 -9.69
N TYR A 672 1.97 17.37 -10.02
CA TYR A 672 2.93 17.95 -9.07
C TYR A 672 3.34 19.40 -9.42
N LEU A 673 2.87 19.95 -10.54
CA LEU A 673 3.08 21.35 -10.94
C LEU A 673 1.77 22.02 -11.31
N ASP A 674 1.72 23.33 -11.14
CA ASP A 674 0.57 24.16 -11.50
C ASP A 674 0.13 23.90 -12.94
N TYR A 675 -1.19 23.87 -13.15
CA TYR A 675 -1.87 23.63 -14.43
C TYR A 675 -1.81 22.19 -14.95
N GLN A 676 -1.23 21.25 -14.18
CA GLN A 676 -1.35 19.83 -14.51
C GLN A 676 -2.72 19.31 -14.10
N GLN A 677 -3.50 18.85 -15.08
CA GLN A 677 -4.82 18.28 -14.87
C GLN A 677 -5.15 17.13 -15.81
N ALA A 678 -6.00 16.21 -15.34
CA ALA A 678 -6.61 15.16 -16.15
C ALA A 678 -7.97 14.74 -15.62
N GLY A 679 -8.90 14.36 -16.51
CA GLY A 679 -10.22 13.90 -16.12
C GLY A 679 -11.18 13.72 -17.29
N ILE A 680 -12.46 14.01 -17.05
CA ILE A 680 -13.55 13.84 -18.02
C ILE A 680 -14.33 15.12 -18.22
N ALA A 681 -14.91 15.33 -19.40
CA ALA A 681 -15.81 16.44 -19.66
C ALA A 681 -17.03 16.06 -20.50
N ILE A 682 -18.15 16.75 -20.23
CA ILE A 682 -19.26 16.89 -21.16
C ILE A 682 -18.95 18.11 -22.03
N TYR A 683 -18.65 17.87 -23.30
CA TYR A 683 -18.05 18.83 -24.21
C TYR A 683 -18.97 19.11 -25.40
N GLY A 684 -19.33 20.37 -25.63
CA GLY A 684 -20.03 20.79 -26.85
C GLY A 684 -19.03 21.34 -27.87
N HIS A 685 -18.26 22.33 -27.44
CA HIS A 685 -17.15 22.91 -28.17
C HIS A 685 -16.14 23.54 -27.20
N ASP A 686 -15.04 24.05 -27.74
CA ASP A 686 -13.92 24.66 -27.02
C ASP A 686 -14.39 25.69 -25.95
N ASP A 687 -15.30 26.62 -26.29
CA ASP A 687 -15.85 27.59 -25.32
C ASP A 687 -17.13 27.16 -24.57
N HIS A 688 -17.53 25.88 -24.59
CA HIS A 688 -18.77 25.40 -23.93
C HIS A 688 -18.69 23.95 -23.48
N TYR A 689 -18.36 23.76 -22.20
CA TYR A 689 -18.18 22.44 -21.59
C TYR A 689 -18.41 22.46 -20.06
N VAL A 690 -18.55 21.26 -19.49
CA VAL A 690 -18.43 20.99 -18.06
C VAL A 690 -17.43 19.87 -17.87
N GLU A 691 -16.32 20.12 -17.18
CA GLU A 691 -15.26 19.16 -16.93
C GLU A 691 -15.06 18.89 -15.43
N LEU A 692 -14.63 17.67 -15.12
CA LEU A 692 -14.25 17.23 -13.79
C LEU A 692 -12.83 16.66 -13.88
N THR A 693 -11.87 17.34 -13.26
CA THR A 693 -10.46 17.01 -13.40
C THR A 693 -9.75 16.91 -12.06
N ARG A 694 -8.81 15.96 -11.97
CA ARG A 694 -7.77 15.95 -10.94
C ARG A 694 -6.71 16.95 -11.35
N ALA A 695 -6.49 17.99 -10.56
CA ALA A 695 -5.58 19.08 -10.89
C ALA A 695 -4.61 19.43 -9.74
N TYR A 696 -3.42 19.90 -10.08
CA TYR A 696 -2.52 20.58 -9.15
C TYR A 696 -2.49 22.07 -9.45
N ASN A 697 -2.86 22.90 -8.48
CA ASN A 697 -2.74 24.37 -8.56
C ASN A 697 -2.41 24.95 -7.18
N SER A 698 -1.19 25.47 -7.03
CA SER A 698 -0.62 26.02 -5.78
C SER A 698 -1.47 27.16 -5.21
N TYR A 699 -2.00 28.03 -6.09
CA TYR A 699 -2.90 29.13 -5.75
C TYR A 699 -4.29 28.69 -5.27
N ALA A 700 -4.59 27.40 -5.38
CA ALA A 700 -5.92 26.84 -5.27
C ALA A 700 -5.99 25.64 -4.31
N GLY A 701 -5.01 25.53 -3.41
CA GLY A 701 -4.93 24.45 -2.42
C GLY A 701 -4.18 23.21 -2.89
N ARG A 702 -3.34 23.33 -3.92
CA ARG A 702 -2.53 22.26 -4.53
C ARG A 702 -3.39 21.17 -5.17
N ASN A 703 -3.49 19.99 -4.55
CA ASN A 703 -4.14 18.81 -5.12
C ASN A 703 -5.64 18.79 -4.84
N ALA A 704 -6.44 18.81 -5.90
CA ALA A 704 -7.90 18.78 -5.80
C ALA A 704 -8.54 18.08 -7.00
N ILE A 705 -9.77 17.63 -6.81
CA ILE A 705 -10.73 17.42 -7.90
C ILE A 705 -11.49 18.73 -8.09
N ALA A 706 -11.52 19.26 -9.30
CA ALA A 706 -12.21 20.50 -9.65
C ALA A 706 -13.34 20.20 -10.64
N LEU A 707 -14.52 20.74 -10.37
CA LEU A 707 -15.63 20.80 -11.33
C LEU A 707 -15.60 22.19 -11.98
N ILE A 708 -15.21 22.23 -13.24
CA ILE A 708 -15.03 23.46 -14.01
C ILE A 708 -16.12 23.50 -15.08
N SER A 709 -16.71 24.67 -15.29
CA SER A 709 -17.63 24.89 -16.41
C SER A 709 -17.24 26.12 -17.18
N GLU A 710 -17.38 26.07 -18.49
CA GLU A 710 -17.13 27.21 -19.35
C GLU A 710 -18.34 27.54 -20.21
N THR A 711 -18.59 28.83 -20.41
CA THR A 711 -19.60 29.34 -21.36
C THR A 711 -19.11 30.61 -22.04
N GLY A 712 -18.82 30.51 -23.34
CA GLY A 712 -18.42 31.64 -24.18
C GLY A 712 -17.06 32.24 -23.82
N GLY A 713 -16.07 31.39 -23.50
CA GLY A 713 -14.71 31.82 -23.13
C GLY A 713 -14.56 32.22 -21.67
N VAL A 714 -15.59 32.00 -20.84
CA VAL A 714 -15.62 32.41 -19.42
C VAL A 714 -15.69 31.17 -18.53
N PRO A 715 -14.55 30.76 -17.92
CA PRO A 715 -14.51 29.61 -17.02
C PRO A 715 -15.01 29.98 -15.61
N ASP A 716 -15.68 29.01 -14.97
CA ASP A 716 -16.03 28.98 -13.54
C ASP A 716 -15.38 27.74 -12.91
N ASP A 717 -14.36 27.96 -12.09
CA ASP A 717 -13.62 26.94 -11.34
C ASP A 717 -13.89 27.01 -9.82
N SER A 718 -15.00 27.62 -9.41
CA SER A 718 -15.30 27.87 -7.99
C SER A 718 -15.58 26.60 -7.16
N ARG A 719 -15.74 25.43 -7.80
CA ARG A 719 -16.12 24.16 -7.16
C ARG A 719 -14.95 23.19 -7.17
N ARG A 720 -14.42 22.89 -5.98
CA ARG A 720 -13.30 21.97 -5.82
C ARG A 720 -13.34 21.27 -4.48
N THR A 721 -12.84 20.05 -4.47
CA THR A 721 -12.64 19.25 -3.26
C THR A 721 -11.20 18.80 -3.20
N ARG A 722 -10.50 19.14 -2.12
CA ARG A 722 -9.08 18.75 -1.95
C ARG A 722 -8.96 17.24 -1.77
N THR A 723 -7.93 16.67 -2.37
CA THR A 723 -7.60 15.25 -2.20
C THR A 723 -6.13 15.02 -2.54
N THR A 724 -5.49 14.08 -1.86
CA THR A 724 -4.12 13.64 -2.14
C THR A 724 -4.05 12.33 -2.92
N ALA A 725 -5.19 11.66 -3.11
CA ALA A 725 -5.20 10.43 -3.90
C ALA A 725 -4.76 10.71 -5.35
N THR A 726 -4.32 9.65 -6.00
CA THR A 726 -3.83 9.67 -7.38
C THR A 726 -4.65 8.73 -8.26
N SER A 727 -5.40 7.79 -7.68
CA SER A 727 -6.33 6.86 -8.35
C SER A 727 -7.78 7.15 -7.94
N PHE A 728 -8.68 7.28 -8.91
CA PHE A 728 -10.07 7.67 -8.67
C PHE A 728 -11.04 7.11 -9.71
N LEU A 729 -12.31 7.00 -9.31
CA LEU A 729 -13.45 7.11 -10.22
C LEU A 729 -13.94 8.56 -10.21
N LEU A 730 -14.08 9.15 -11.40
CA LEU A 730 -14.72 10.45 -11.61
C LEU A 730 -16.13 10.23 -12.17
N ARG A 731 -17.10 11.06 -11.78
CA ARG A 731 -18.49 10.97 -12.25
C ARG A 731 -19.10 12.34 -12.52
N LEU A 732 -19.69 12.48 -13.70
CA LEU A 732 -20.57 13.59 -14.09
C LEU A 732 -22.01 13.07 -14.23
N GLU A 733 -22.98 13.74 -13.62
CA GLU A 733 -24.40 13.35 -13.64
C GLU A 733 -25.28 14.49 -14.15
N ARG A 734 -26.26 14.17 -15.00
CA ARG A 734 -27.27 15.12 -15.49
C ARG A 734 -28.48 15.13 -14.55
N GLY A 735 -28.68 16.26 -13.88
CA GLY A 735 -29.80 16.54 -13.00
C GLY A 735 -30.98 17.25 -13.69
N ALA A 736 -31.96 17.68 -12.89
CA ALA A 736 -33.16 18.37 -13.39
C ALA A 736 -32.82 19.74 -14.00
N GLY A 737 -33.40 20.04 -15.18
CA GLY A 737 -33.14 21.28 -15.91
C GLY A 737 -31.75 21.33 -16.56
N ASP A 738 -31.19 20.16 -16.91
CA ASP A 738 -29.89 19.98 -17.57
C ASP A 738 -28.68 20.48 -16.77
N ALA A 739 -28.82 20.63 -15.46
CA ALA A 739 -27.68 20.87 -14.58
C ALA A 739 -26.75 19.65 -14.54
N VAL A 740 -25.45 19.87 -14.50
CA VAL A 740 -24.44 18.80 -14.42
C VAL A 740 -23.75 18.85 -13.05
N SER A 741 -23.75 17.74 -12.32
CA SER A 741 -23.03 17.60 -11.04
C SER A 741 -21.80 16.70 -11.17
N GLY A 742 -20.75 17.02 -10.42
CA GLY A 742 -19.49 16.29 -10.39
C GLY A 742 -19.24 15.64 -9.04
N SER A 743 -18.81 14.38 -9.04
CA SER A 743 -18.41 13.64 -7.83
C SER A 743 -17.25 12.70 -8.14
N PHE A 744 -16.51 12.31 -7.12
CA PHE A 744 -15.41 11.35 -7.26
C PHE A 744 -15.39 10.32 -6.14
N SER A 745 -14.69 9.20 -6.36
CA SER A 745 -14.48 8.13 -5.38
C SER A 745 -13.03 7.66 -5.47
N SER A 746 -12.38 7.46 -4.33
CA SER A 746 -11.03 6.87 -4.22
C SER A 746 -11.06 5.42 -3.72
N ASP A 747 -12.24 4.85 -3.47
CA ASP A 747 -12.47 3.52 -2.88
C ASP A 747 -13.22 2.59 -3.85
N GLY A 748 -12.97 2.76 -5.15
CA GLY A 748 -13.54 1.92 -6.20
C GLY A 748 -15.05 2.10 -6.41
N GLY A 749 -15.65 3.19 -5.91
CA GLY A 749 -17.06 3.53 -6.08
C GLY A 749 -17.93 3.24 -4.87
N SER A 750 -17.33 2.83 -3.74
CA SER A 750 -18.06 2.52 -2.50
C SER A 750 -18.57 3.78 -1.82
N THR A 751 -17.76 4.85 -1.81
CA THR A 751 -18.09 6.17 -1.29
C THR A 751 -17.87 7.23 -2.36
N TRP A 752 -18.90 8.06 -2.58
CA TRP A 752 -18.83 9.17 -3.54
C TRP A 752 -18.81 10.51 -2.81
N ILE A 753 -17.79 11.30 -3.09
CA ILE A 753 -17.60 12.65 -2.57
C ILE A 753 -18.11 13.63 -3.62
N ASP A 754 -19.09 14.45 -3.24
CA ASP A 754 -19.62 15.51 -4.10
C ASP A 754 -18.62 16.66 -4.24
N VAL A 755 -18.46 17.15 -5.47
CA VAL A 755 -17.66 18.34 -5.79
C VAL A 755 -18.57 19.54 -6.05
N GLY A 756 -19.83 19.29 -6.45
CA GLY A 756 -20.87 20.29 -6.65
C GLY A 756 -21.59 20.15 -7.98
N GLY A 757 -22.34 21.19 -8.37
CA GLY A 757 -23.06 21.21 -9.65
C GLY A 757 -23.18 22.57 -10.31
N VAL A 758 -23.32 22.55 -11.63
CA VAL A 758 -23.39 23.72 -12.52
C VAL A 758 -24.65 23.66 -13.38
N GLY A 759 -25.34 24.78 -13.52
CA GLY A 759 -26.48 24.91 -14.43
C GLY A 759 -26.01 25.22 -15.84
N ASN A 760 -25.35 24.28 -16.50
CA ASN A 760 -24.79 24.47 -17.85
C ASN A 760 -25.24 23.34 -18.78
N ALA A 761 -26.29 23.59 -19.55
CA ALA A 761 -26.78 22.65 -20.57
C ALA A 761 -25.83 22.69 -21.76
N VAL A 762 -25.27 21.52 -22.13
CA VAL A 762 -24.38 21.35 -23.28
C VAL A 762 -25.17 20.70 -24.41
N ASP A 763 -25.31 21.42 -25.53
CA ASP A 763 -25.97 20.94 -26.75
C ASP A 763 -25.01 20.05 -27.57
N GLU A 764 -25.55 19.02 -28.23
CA GLU A 764 -24.76 18.01 -28.97
C GLU A 764 -23.54 17.48 -28.19
N PRO A 765 -23.75 16.98 -26.95
CA PRO A 765 -22.65 16.68 -26.06
C PRO A 765 -21.78 15.54 -26.61
N ARG A 766 -20.48 15.68 -26.38
CA ARG A 766 -19.48 14.63 -26.53
C ARG A 766 -18.84 14.38 -25.17
N LEU A 767 -18.42 13.14 -24.91
CA LEU A 767 -17.52 12.83 -23.82
C LEU A 767 -16.10 13.19 -24.24
N ALA A 768 -15.39 13.95 -23.42
CA ALA A 768 -13.96 14.17 -23.58
C ALA A 768 -13.15 13.50 -22.45
N LEU A 769 -12.01 12.89 -22.80
CA LEU A 769 -10.94 12.57 -21.86
C LEU A 769 -9.92 13.70 -21.91
N VAL A 770 -9.95 14.56 -20.91
CA VAL A 770 -9.20 15.82 -20.90
C VAL A 770 -7.88 15.63 -20.18
N THR A 771 -6.82 16.20 -20.74
CA THR A 771 -5.51 16.35 -20.08
C THR A 771 -4.93 17.72 -20.43
N ALA A 772 -4.34 18.41 -19.46
CA ALA A 772 -3.62 19.66 -19.65
C ALA A 772 -2.42 19.74 -18.70
N SER A 773 -1.39 20.50 -19.06
CA SER A 773 -0.15 20.57 -18.27
C SER A 773 0.58 21.90 -18.41
N SER A 774 1.52 22.11 -17.49
CA SER A 774 2.49 23.19 -17.50
C SER A 774 3.60 22.97 -18.56
N PRO A 775 4.32 24.03 -19.00
CA PRO A 775 5.49 23.91 -19.88
C PRO A 775 6.65 23.07 -19.33
N ARG A 776 6.61 22.72 -18.05
CA ARG A 776 7.60 21.86 -17.37
C ARG A 776 6.86 20.65 -16.77
N GLY A 777 7.35 19.44 -17.09
CA GLY A 777 6.74 18.19 -16.63
C GLY A 777 5.65 17.66 -17.56
N LEU A 778 5.68 16.35 -17.82
CA LEU A 778 4.72 15.65 -18.69
C LEU A 778 4.23 14.37 -17.99
N PRO A 779 3.46 14.49 -16.89
CA PRO A 779 2.85 13.32 -16.28
C PRO A 779 1.86 12.67 -17.26
N TYR A 780 1.70 11.35 -17.15
CA TYR A 780 0.66 10.63 -17.90
C TYR A 780 -0.54 10.41 -16.99
N ALA A 781 -1.72 10.68 -17.51
CA ALA A 781 -2.96 10.16 -16.96
C ALA A 781 -3.23 8.78 -17.57
N THR A 782 -3.58 7.80 -16.76
CA THR A 782 -4.06 6.50 -17.25
C THR A 782 -5.57 6.46 -17.06
N VAL A 783 -6.32 6.27 -18.14
CA VAL A 783 -7.77 6.03 -18.11
C VAL A 783 -8.03 4.58 -18.48
N SER A 784 -8.60 3.79 -17.57
CA SER A 784 -8.73 2.34 -17.76
C SER A 784 -10.16 1.87 -18.05
N GLU A 785 -11.15 2.64 -17.63
CA GLU A 785 -12.57 2.32 -17.76
C GLU A 785 -13.39 3.60 -17.93
N VAL A 786 -14.42 3.57 -18.78
CA VAL A 786 -15.46 4.59 -18.89
C VAL A 786 -16.83 3.92 -18.83
N ARG A 787 -17.79 4.53 -18.12
CA ARG A 787 -19.20 4.10 -18.10
C ARG A 787 -20.10 5.24 -18.57
N VAL A 788 -21.05 4.95 -19.44
CA VAL A 788 -22.03 5.92 -19.94
C VAL A 788 -23.43 5.37 -19.68
N THR A 789 -24.22 6.05 -18.86
CA THR A 789 -25.61 5.69 -18.57
C THR A 789 -26.58 6.62 -19.29
N THR A 790 -27.68 6.08 -19.80
CA THR A 790 -28.77 6.76 -20.51
C THR A 790 -30.07 6.68 -19.71
N GLY A 791 -31.00 7.62 -19.89
CA GLY A 791 -32.34 7.58 -19.30
C GLY A 791 -32.75 8.85 -18.52
N HIS A 792 -34.00 9.27 -18.70
CA HIS A 792 -34.51 10.53 -18.13
C HIS A 792 -34.96 10.36 -16.67
N VAL A 793 -34.38 11.13 -15.74
CA VAL A 793 -34.92 11.26 -14.37
C VAL A 793 -36.35 11.82 -14.42
N THR A 794 -37.35 10.95 -14.30
CA THR A 794 -38.75 11.37 -14.21
C THR A 794 -39.02 11.85 -12.77
N PRO A 795 -39.28 13.14 -12.50
CA PRO A 795 -39.51 13.60 -11.15
C PRO A 795 -40.81 13.01 -10.58
N THR A 796 -40.70 12.36 -9.42
CA THR A 796 -41.86 11.89 -8.64
C THR A 796 -42.58 13.11 -8.04
N PRO A 797 -43.89 13.31 -8.26
CA PRO A 797 -44.60 14.47 -7.73
C PRO A 797 -44.74 14.39 -6.20
N THR A 798 -44.18 15.38 -5.50
CA THR A 798 -44.33 15.55 -4.05
C THR A 798 -45.56 16.43 -3.75
N PRO A 799 -46.46 16.06 -2.82
CA PRO A 799 -47.72 16.78 -2.58
C PRO A 799 -47.51 18.19 -2.01
N THR A 800 -48.26 19.14 -2.55
CA THR A 800 -48.22 20.59 -2.29
C THR A 800 -48.91 20.99 -0.98
N PRO A 801 -48.26 21.71 -0.04
CA PRO A 801 -48.96 22.49 0.98
C PRO A 801 -49.24 23.95 0.53
N SER A 802 -50.40 24.44 0.98
CA SER A 802 -51.10 25.69 0.63
C SER A 802 -50.35 26.99 1.00
N PRO A 803 -50.51 28.08 0.21
CA PRO A 803 -49.75 29.34 0.37
C PRO A 803 -50.18 30.17 1.59
N THR A 804 -49.19 30.85 2.20
CA THR A 804 -49.36 31.98 3.14
C THR A 804 -48.67 33.21 2.53
N PRO A 805 -49.26 34.42 2.56
CA PRO A 805 -48.79 35.57 1.77
C PRO A 805 -47.47 36.17 2.26
N THR A 806 -46.57 36.44 1.30
CA THR A 806 -45.24 37.05 1.46
C THR A 806 -45.31 38.58 1.42
N PRO A 807 -44.61 39.32 2.31
CA PRO A 807 -44.43 40.76 2.18
C PRO A 807 -43.42 41.15 1.08
N THR A 808 -43.70 42.29 0.44
CA THR A 808 -43.02 42.87 -0.72
C THR A 808 -41.55 43.24 -0.47
N PRO A 809 -40.59 42.84 -1.33
CA PRO A 809 -39.20 43.30 -1.23
C PRO A 809 -39.02 44.73 -1.78
N SER A 810 -38.22 45.51 -1.05
CA SER A 810 -37.64 46.80 -1.41
C SER A 810 -36.44 46.60 -2.35
N PRO A 811 -36.11 47.54 -3.25
CA PRO A 811 -35.02 47.39 -4.23
C PRO A 811 -33.64 47.18 -3.58
N THR A 812 -32.92 46.16 -4.03
CA THR A 812 -31.53 45.85 -3.67
C THR A 812 -30.57 46.60 -4.61
N PRO A 813 -29.52 47.28 -4.08
CA PRO A 813 -28.53 48.01 -4.87
C PRO A 813 -27.54 47.11 -5.61
N THR A 814 -26.99 47.67 -6.69
CA THR A 814 -25.98 47.14 -7.61
C THR A 814 -24.69 46.67 -6.91
N PRO A 815 -24.05 45.56 -7.31
CA PRO A 815 -22.75 45.15 -6.78
C PRO A 815 -21.63 46.10 -7.23
N THR A 816 -20.91 46.61 -6.24
CA THR A 816 -19.67 47.40 -6.37
C THR A 816 -18.49 46.42 -6.54
N PRO A 817 -17.45 46.74 -7.34
CA PRO A 817 -16.26 45.89 -7.49
C PRO A 817 -15.62 45.56 -6.13
N THR A 818 -15.30 44.28 -5.93
CA THR A 818 -14.56 43.79 -4.77
C THR A 818 -13.13 44.36 -4.79
N PRO A 819 -12.71 45.10 -3.76
CA PRO A 819 -11.36 45.68 -3.70
C PRO A 819 -10.31 44.59 -3.51
N THR A 820 -9.11 44.86 -4.06
CA THR A 820 -7.84 44.20 -3.74
C THR A 820 -7.70 44.03 -2.21
N PRO A 821 -7.18 42.88 -1.70
CA PRO A 821 -6.98 42.69 -0.27
C PRO A 821 -6.17 43.86 0.29
N THR A 822 -6.81 44.61 1.18
CA THR A 822 -6.19 45.72 1.88
C THR A 822 -5.40 45.11 3.04
N PRO A 823 -4.14 45.52 3.29
CA PRO A 823 -3.40 45.05 4.46
C PRO A 823 -4.23 45.28 5.72
N VAL A 824 -4.28 44.28 6.60
CA VAL A 824 -4.97 44.36 7.89
C VAL A 824 -4.46 45.60 8.64
N PRO A 825 -5.34 46.54 9.02
CA PRO A 825 -4.91 47.77 9.70
C PRO A 825 -4.31 47.42 11.06
N VAL A 826 -3.04 47.82 11.27
CA VAL A 826 -2.41 47.72 12.58
C VAL A 826 -3.17 48.65 13.56
N PRO A 827 -3.65 48.16 14.71
CA PRO A 827 -4.34 49.00 15.69
C PRO A 827 -3.43 50.09 16.25
N GLU A 828 -3.97 51.27 16.52
CA GLU A 828 -3.24 52.35 17.20
C GLU A 828 -3.15 52.02 18.70
N PRO A 829 -1.95 52.04 19.32
CA PRO A 829 -1.79 51.68 20.72
C PRO A 829 -2.47 52.72 21.62
N GLY A 830 -3.21 52.24 22.63
CA GLY A 830 -3.76 53.09 23.68
C GLY A 830 -2.68 53.63 24.62
N PRO A 831 -3.00 54.63 25.47
CA PRO A 831 -2.10 55.07 26.53
C PRO A 831 -1.71 53.89 27.42
N GLY A 832 -0.41 53.63 27.59
CA GLY A 832 0.09 52.50 28.39
C GLY A 832 0.23 51.16 27.67
N GLU A 833 0.02 51.14 26.36
CA GLU A 833 0.23 49.96 25.52
C GLU A 833 1.54 50.09 24.73
N GLU A 834 2.33 49.03 24.72
CA GLU A 834 3.46 48.86 23.81
C GLU A 834 3.01 47.98 22.63
N LEU A 835 3.17 48.49 21.41
CA LEU A 835 2.84 47.80 20.16
C LEU A 835 4.13 47.38 19.46
N TRP A 836 4.19 46.11 19.06
CA TRP A 836 5.23 45.56 18.19
C TRP A 836 4.58 45.03 16.92
N VAL A 837 5.04 45.53 15.77
CA VAL A 837 4.59 45.06 14.46
C VAL A 837 5.63 44.08 13.93
N PHE A 838 5.17 42.94 13.40
CA PHE A 838 6.03 41.86 12.94
C PHE A 838 6.56 42.05 11.50
N ASP A 839 6.88 43.28 11.12
CA ASP A 839 7.39 43.66 9.80
C ASP A 839 8.92 43.78 9.82
N HIS A 840 9.61 42.68 10.11
CA HIS A 840 11.08 42.67 10.14
C HIS A 840 11.65 42.26 8.77
N PRO A 841 12.69 42.94 8.26
CA PRO A 841 13.31 42.61 6.97
C PRO A 841 14.16 41.34 7.04
N ASP A 842 14.65 40.98 8.23
CA ASP A 842 15.47 39.81 8.50
C ASP A 842 15.46 39.45 10.00
N ARG A 843 16.11 38.33 10.32
CA ARG A 843 16.33 37.83 11.68
C ARG A 843 16.97 38.85 12.61
N ALA A 844 17.94 39.62 12.13
CA ALA A 844 18.64 40.58 12.98
C ALA A 844 17.73 41.74 13.40
N GLY A 845 16.79 42.14 12.53
CA GLY A 845 15.72 43.09 12.86
C GLY A 845 14.83 42.59 13.99
N LEU A 846 14.32 41.36 13.89
CA LEU A 846 13.47 40.74 14.92
C LEU A 846 14.19 40.64 16.28
N LEU A 847 15.45 40.20 16.29
CA LEU A 847 16.25 40.13 17.52
C LEU A 847 16.58 41.51 18.09
N GLY A 848 16.81 42.51 17.22
CA GLY A 848 17.05 43.90 17.60
C GLY A 848 15.85 44.55 18.28
N ASP A 849 14.64 44.14 17.89
CA ASP A 849 13.38 44.56 18.51
C ASP A 849 13.08 43.81 19.82
N GLY A 850 13.96 42.89 20.23
CA GLY A 850 13.98 42.24 21.55
C GLY A 850 13.12 40.98 21.65
N TRP A 851 12.83 40.34 20.52
CA TRP A 851 12.35 38.95 20.48
C TRP A 851 13.54 37.99 20.43
N ASP A 852 13.38 36.77 20.93
CA ASP A 852 14.34 35.68 20.75
C ASP A 852 13.63 34.33 20.58
N PHE A 853 14.41 33.29 20.30
CA PHE A 853 13.94 31.92 20.13
C PHE A 853 14.32 31.02 21.32
N VAL A 854 14.65 31.61 22.48
CA VAL A 854 15.25 30.86 23.59
C VAL A 854 14.22 30.60 24.68
N GLY A 855 13.67 29.40 24.71
CA GLY A 855 12.85 28.88 25.81
C GLY A 855 13.68 28.52 27.05
N ARG A 856 13.01 27.96 28.07
CA ARG A 856 13.60 27.49 29.33
C ARG A 856 13.03 26.13 29.71
N THR A 857 13.90 25.17 29.99
CA THR A 857 13.49 23.89 30.60
C THR A 857 12.93 24.13 32.01
N ALA A 858 12.23 23.16 32.58
CA ALA A 858 11.77 23.23 33.98
C ALA A 858 12.92 23.44 34.99
N GLY A 859 14.14 23.00 34.64
CA GLY A 859 15.36 23.26 35.41
C GLY A 859 15.95 24.67 35.23
N GLY A 860 15.30 25.54 34.45
CA GLY A 860 15.71 26.90 34.15
C GLY A 860 16.85 27.03 33.14
N GLN A 861 17.21 25.95 32.44
CA GLN A 861 18.27 26.00 31.41
C GLN A 861 17.72 26.55 30.09
N PRO A 862 18.49 27.35 29.34
CA PRO A 862 18.06 27.86 28.04
C PRO A 862 17.89 26.72 27.02
N ARG A 863 16.84 26.80 26.20
CA ARG A 863 16.54 25.87 25.10
C ARG A 863 16.32 26.66 23.81
N ASP A 864 17.17 26.42 22.81
CA ASP A 864 17.00 27.06 21.50
C ASP A 864 15.88 26.37 20.72
N THR A 865 14.92 27.16 20.25
CA THR A 865 13.79 26.67 19.46
C THR A 865 13.95 27.00 17.98
N GLU A 866 14.94 27.79 17.58
CA GLU A 866 15.08 28.24 16.20
C GLU A 866 15.44 27.08 15.26
N ALA A 867 14.60 26.83 14.25
CA ALA A 867 14.81 25.81 13.24
C ALA A 867 15.13 26.45 11.88
N SER A 868 16.09 25.88 11.16
CA SER A 868 16.46 26.35 9.82
C SER A 868 15.60 25.76 8.70
N THR A 869 14.80 24.72 8.98
CA THR A 869 13.96 24.05 7.96
C THR A 869 12.71 23.39 8.57
N PRO A 870 11.50 23.82 8.17
CA PRO A 870 11.19 25.13 7.60
C PRO A 870 11.49 26.24 8.62
N GLY A 871 12.20 27.28 8.19
CA GLY A 871 12.57 28.42 9.04
C GLY A 871 11.55 29.56 9.00
N VAL A 872 11.74 30.55 9.87
CA VAL A 872 10.91 31.76 9.91
C VAL A 872 11.17 32.64 8.67
N GLU A 873 10.09 33.07 8.02
CA GLU A 873 10.13 33.95 6.87
C GLU A 873 9.88 35.42 7.29
N TYR A 874 10.77 36.30 6.87
CA TYR A 874 10.78 37.72 7.20
C TYR A 874 10.28 38.55 6.03
N GLY A 875 9.49 39.59 6.29
CA GLY A 875 8.95 40.44 5.24
C GLY A 875 8.11 41.62 5.76
N PRO A 876 7.66 42.51 4.86
CA PRO A 876 6.91 43.73 5.20
C PRO A 876 5.41 43.51 5.44
N HIS A 877 4.98 42.26 5.63
CA HIS A 877 3.57 41.86 5.72
C HIS A 877 3.36 40.82 6.83
N GLY A 878 4.03 41.02 7.97
CA GLY A 878 4.03 40.10 9.09
C GLY A 878 5.11 39.01 9.02
N LEU A 879 5.37 38.41 10.18
CA LEU A 879 6.35 37.36 10.36
C LEU A 879 5.68 36.01 10.12
N ARG A 880 6.22 35.24 9.17
CA ARG A 880 5.64 33.97 8.73
C ARG A 880 6.34 32.82 9.42
N VAL A 881 5.65 32.19 10.35
CA VAL A 881 6.16 31.08 11.16
C VAL A 881 5.46 29.79 10.70
N PRO A 882 6.20 28.83 10.13
CA PRO A 882 5.64 27.54 9.74
C PRO A 882 5.34 26.71 10.98
N ALA A 883 4.13 26.16 11.07
CA ALA A 883 3.82 25.12 12.06
C ALA A 883 4.68 23.89 11.77
N GLY A 884 5.47 23.48 12.75
CA GLY A 884 6.37 22.33 12.63
C GLY A 884 6.02 21.21 13.59
N PRO A 885 6.72 20.07 13.49
CA PRO A 885 6.73 19.08 14.56
C PRO A 885 7.28 19.71 15.85
N GLY A 886 6.76 19.23 16.96
CA GLY A 886 7.09 19.66 18.31
C GLY A 886 6.04 20.59 18.93
N ASP A 887 5.92 20.54 20.25
CA ASP A 887 4.91 21.27 21.03
C ASP A 887 5.38 21.57 22.47
N LEU A 888 4.69 22.47 23.18
CA LEU A 888 4.85 22.69 24.63
C LEU A 888 4.08 21.64 25.45
N TRP A 889 3.30 20.78 24.81
CA TRP A 889 2.37 19.88 25.48
C TRP A 889 3.08 18.82 26.34
N GLU A 890 2.85 18.87 27.64
CA GLU A 890 3.30 17.91 28.65
C GLU A 890 4.80 17.59 28.54
N GLY A 891 5.15 16.36 28.14
CA GLY A 891 6.52 15.91 28.06
C GLY A 891 7.26 16.26 26.76
N MET A 892 6.59 16.85 25.76
CA MET A 892 7.16 17.05 24.43
C MET A 892 8.30 18.10 24.46
N ASN A 893 8.02 19.30 24.96
CA ASN A 893 9.01 20.34 25.26
C ASN A 893 10.02 20.63 24.12
N ASP A 894 9.60 20.43 22.88
CA ASP A 894 10.44 20.39 21.68
C ASP A 894 9.95 21.37 20.61
N THR A 895 9.21 22.41 21.02
CA THR A 895 8.72 23.44 20.11
C THR A 895 9.81 24.02 19.21
N ARG A 896 9.40 24.35 17.98
CA ARG A 896 10.26 24.95 16.98
C ARG A 896 9.75 26.33 16.58
N ASN A 897 10.67 27.25 16.35
CA ASN A 897 10.44 28.64 15.97
C ASN A 897 9.50 29.40 16.93
N THR A 898 9.43 29.00 18.20
CA THR A 898 8.67 29.74 19.22
C THR A 898 9.37 31.05 19.54
N LEU A 899 8.63 32.15 19.46
CA LEU A 899 9.17 33.47 19.75
C LEU A 899 8.93 33.81 21.21
N PHE A 900 9.91 34.39 21.88
CA PHE A 900 9.81 34.80 23.27
C PHE A 900 10.23 36.26 23.46
N ARG A 901 9.59 36.92 24.43
CA ARG A 901 9.90 38.29 24.87
C ARG A 901 9.56 38.46 26.35
N ASP A 902 10.39 39.18 27.10
CA ASP A 902 10.12 39.43 28.52
C ASP A 902 8.90 40.35 28.71
N LEU A 903 8.00 39.99 29.64
CA LEU A 903 6.88 40.86 30.01
C LEU A 903 7.29 41.81 31.16
N PRO A 904 6.82 43.08 31.15
CA PRO A 904 6.94 43.97 32.30
C PRO A 904 6.24 43.37 33.54
N ALA A 905 6.79 43.56 34.74
CA ALA A 905 6.20 42.98 35.96
C ALA A 905 4.76 43.47 36.27
N ASP A 906 4.39 44.62 35.72
CA ASP A 906 3.11 45.30 35.90
C ASP A 906 2.18 45.19 34.68
N TRP A 907 2.42 44.19 33.82
CA TRP A 907 1.54 43.87 32.69
C TRP A 907 0.12 43.49 33.14
N THR A 908 -0.87 43.92 32.37
CA THR A 908 -2.30 43.68 32.60
C THR A 908 -2.96 42.90 31.48
N SER A 909 -2.51 43.07 30.23
CA SER A 909 -2.95 42.24 29.11
C SER A 909 -1.87 42.09 28.05
N ALA A 910 -1.90 40.98 27.34
CA ALA A 910 -1.09 40.71 26.16
C ALA A 910 -1.99 40.25 25.02
N ARG A 911 -1.76 40.75 23.81
CA ARG A 911 -2.59 40.51 22.63
C ARG A 911 -1.72 40.22 21.42
N VAL A 912 -2.15 39.28 20.57
CA VAL A 912 -1.54 38.99 19.27
C VAL A 912 -2.62 38.96 18.20
N GLY A 913 -2.37 39.62 17.07
CA GLY A 913 -3.14 39.45 15.84
C GLY A 913 -2.40 38.51 14.90
N LEU A 914 -3.05 37.43 14.46
CA LEU A 914 -2.46 36.44 13.57
C LEU A 914 -3.48 35.90 12.56
N SER A 915 -2.96 35.50 11.41
CA SER A 915 -3.65 34.68 10.42
C SER A 915 -3.14 33.25 10.50
N PHE A 916 -4.01 32.28 10.78
CA PHE A 916 -3.63 30.87 10.80
C PHE A 916 -4.83 29.97 10.45
N ASP A 917 -4.64 29.10 9.46
CA ASP A 917 -5.65 28.18 8.93
C ASP A 917 -5.26 26.73 9.22
N PRO A 918 -5.43 26.24 10.47
CA PRO A 918 -5.16 24.86 10.80
C PRO A 918 -6.24 23.95 10.22
N SER A 919 -5.81 22.85 9.62
CA SER A 919 -6.67 21.92 8.87
C SER A 919 -6.44 20.46 9.25
N ALA A 920 -5.45 20.18 10.10
CA ALA A 920 -5.16 18.86 10.65
C ALA A 920 -4.97 18.91 12.15
N ASP A 921 -5.16 17.76 12.81
CA ASP A 921 -5.09 17.66 14.26
C ASP A 921 -3.78 18.18 14.81
N PHE A 922 -3.90 18.92 15.91
CA PHE A 922 -2.80 19.49 16.69
C PHE A 922 -2.08 20.65 16.00
N GLN A 923 -2.47 21.08 14.80
CA GLN A 923 -1.96 22.32 14.24
C GLN A 923 -2.49 23.51 15.04
N HIS A 924 -1.61 24.31 15.63
CA HIS A 924 -2.00 25.52 16.37
C HIS A 924 -1.03 26.68 16.24
N ALA A 925 -1.56 27.90 16.37
CA ALA A 925 -0.80 29.14 16.46
C ALA A 925 -1.43 30.06 17.50
N GLY A 926 -0.65 30.48 18.49
CA GLY A 926 -1.21 31.08 19.69
C GLY A 926 -0.26 31.93 20.49
N ILE A 927 -0.85 32.66 21.44
CA ILE A 927 -0.16 33.46 22.45
C ILE A 927 -0.02 32.66 23.73
N VAL A 928 1.17 32.69 24.33
CA VAL A 928 1.49 31.90 25.52
C VAL A 928 2.04 32.83 26.60
N LEU A 929 1.47 32.73 27.81
CA LEU A 929 2.09 33.23 29.03
C LEU A 929 3.05 32.14 29.53
N TYR A 930 4.35 32.38 29.37
CA TYR A 930 5.37 31.34 29.47
C TYR A 930 6.26 31.53 30.70
N GLY A 931 6.24 30.59 31.64
CA GLY A 931 7.21 30.52 32.74
C GLY A 931 8.43 29.69 32.35
N HIS A 932 8.18 28.44 32.00
CA HIS A 932 9.11 27.48 31.43
C HIS A 932 8.31 26.38 30.70
N ASP A 933 9.00 25.42 30.10
CA ASP A 933 8.41 24.33 29.32
C ASP A 933 7.26 23.61 30.09
N ASP A 934 7.47 23.22 31.35
CA ASP A 934 6.43 22.56 32.16
C ASP A 934 5.47 23.53 32.93
N ASP A 935 5.46 24.84 32.62
CA ASP A 935 4.61 25.83 33.30
C ASP A 935 4.25 27.01 32.37
N TYR A 936 3.08 26.92 31.72
CA TYR A 936 2.54 27.94 30.83
C TYR A 936 1.01 28.02 30.82
N ILE A 937 0.48 29.11 30.25
CA ILE A 937 -0.93 29.26 29.85
C ILE A 937 -0.96 29.69 28.38
N GLU A 938 -1.52 28.87 27.51
CA GLU A 938 -1.60 29.09 26.07
C GLU A 938 -3.04 29.38 25.63
N LEU A 939 -3.22 30.40 24.80
CA LEU A 939 -4.45 30.65 24.07
C LEU A 939 -4.13 30.59 22.58
N THR A 940 -4.75 29.65 21.87
CA THR A 940 -4.25 29.23 20.56
C THR A 940 -5.35 28.93 19.56
N ARG A 941 -5.19 29.37 18.32
CA ARG A 941 -6.04 29.00 17.19
C ARG A 941 -5.61 27.62 16.74
N ALA A 942 -6.47 26.62 16.88
CA ALA A 942 -6.11 25.23 16.67
C ALA A 942 -7.16 24.44 15.87
N PHE A 943 -6.72 23.36 15.24
CA PHE A 943 -7.59 22.29 14.77
C PHE A 943 -7.36 21.03 15.62
N ASN A 944 -8.44 20.48 16.18
CA ASN A 944 -8.39 19.20 16.88
C ASN A 944 -9.75 18.49 16.79
N SER A 945 -9.81 17.46 15.97
CA SER A 945 -10.99 16.66 15.61
C SER A 945 -11.60 15.96 16.83
N TYR A 946 -10.77 15.49 17.78
CA TYR A 946 -11.19 14.81 19.01
C TYR A 946 -12.11 15.67 19.90
N VAL A 947 -12.02 16.99 19.77
CA VAL A 947 -12.80 17.98 20.54
C VAL A 947 -13.64 18.89 19.64
N GLY A 948 -13.78 18.53 18.37
CA GLY A 948 -14.73 19.08 17.41
C GLY A 948 -14.15 20.06 16.39
N GLY A 949 -12.87 19.98 16.07
CA GLY A 949 -12.24 20.65 14.93
C GLY A 949 -11.78 22.07 15.23
N ASN A 950 -12.09 23.00 14.32
CA ASN A 950 -11.61 24.37 14.37
C ASN A 950 -12.14 25.18 15.56
N GLY A 951 -11.21 25.88 16.22
CA GLY A 951 -11.55 26.89 17.20
C GLY A 951 -10.33 27.51 17.86
N VAL A 952 -10.59 28.30 18.89
CA VAL A 952 -9.60 28.82 19.82
C VAL A 952 -9.67 28.04 21.12
N ALA A 953 -8.56 27.45 21.52
CA ALA A 953 -8.41 26.68 22.75
C ALA A 953 -7.62 27.48 23.78
N LEU A 954 -8.01 27.36 25.05
CA LEU A 954 -7.24 27.83 26.19
C LEU A 954 -6.67 26.59 26.89
N ILE A 955 -5.36 26.52 27.03
CA ILE A 955 -4.62 25.39 27.59
C ILE A 955 -3.78 25.94 28.74
N SER A 956 -3.67 25.19 29.84
CA SER A 956 -2.70 25.50 30.89
C SER A 956 -1.94 24.27 31.30
N GLU A 957 -0.67 24.44 31.58
CA GLU A 957 0.18 23.37 32.10
C GLU A 957 0.77 23.74 33.45
N LEU A 958 0.89 22.75 34.34
CA LEU A 958 1.58 22.89 35.61
C LEU A 958 2.30 21.59 35.99
N GLY A 959 3.62 21.62 35.93
CA GLY A 959 4.48 20.49 36.30
C GLY A 959 4.40 19.31 35.33
N GLY A 960 4.31 19.59 34.02
CA GLY A 960 4.26 18.57 32.97
C GLY A 960 2.87 17.97 32.76
N VAL A 961 1.82 18.59 33.32
CA VAL A 961 0.43 18.11 33.23
C VAL A 961 -0.43 19.20 32.60
N ALA A 962 -0.86 18.97 31.37
CA ALA A 962 -1.70 19.89 30.62
C ALA A 962 -3.17 19.78 31.05
N THR A 963 -3.89 20.89 30.96
CA THR A 963 -5.33 20.98 31.18
C THR A 963 -5.94 21.78 30.05
N ASP A 964 -6.85 21.14 29.30
CA ASP A 964 -7.66 21.79 28.28
C ASP A 964 -8.85 22.51 28.94
N HIS A 965 -8.93 23.82 28.76
CA HIS A 965 -10.03 24.67 29.23
C HIS A 965 -11.10 24.80 28.13
N PRO A 966 -12.23 25.47 28.39
CA PRO A 966 -13.28 25.60 27.38
C PRO A 966 -12.77 26.25 26.09
N ARG A 967 -13.30 25.77 24.95
CA ARG A 967 -12.94 26.22 23.61
C ARG A 967 -14.04 27.10 23.02
N TRP A 968 -13.63 28.03 22.16
CA TRP A 968 -14.55 28.80 21.33
C TRP A 968 -14.44 28.35 19.87
N ARG A 969 -15.55 27.89 19.29
CA ARG A 969 -15.59 27.39 17.91
C ARG A 969 -15.60 28.57 16.94
N THR A 970 -14.68 28.56 15.98
CA THR A 970 -14.61 29.53 14.89
C THR A 970 -13.79 28.93 13.74
N ASP A 971 -14.21 29.18 12.51
CA ASP A 971 -13.46 28.88 11.29
C ASP A 971 -12.71 30.12 10.77
N ALA A 972 -12.69 31.21 11.54
CA ALA A 972 -11.94 32.40 11.18
C ALA A 972 -10.44 32.08 11.10
N VAL A 973 -9.84 32.51 9.98
CA VAL A 973 -8.40 32.43 9.73
C VAL A 973 -7.69 33.61 10.41
N GLU A 974 -8.28 34.80 10.30
CA GLU A 974 -7.83 36.00 10.99
C GLU A 974 -8.42 36.02 12.40
N VAL A 975 -7.55 35.97 13.40
CA VAL A 975 -7.97 36.03 14.81
C VAL A 975 -7.09 36.98 15.62
N THR A 976 -7.72 37.63 16.59
CA THR A 976 -7.02 38.36 17.63
C THR A 976 -7.18 37.63 18.97
N LEU A 977 -6.06 37.22 19.56
CA LEU A 977 -6.00 36.48 20.82
C LEU A 977 -5.51 37.41 21.93
N ARG A 978 -6.15 37.40 23.11
CA ARG A 978 -5.80 38.25 24.25
C ARG A 978 -5.83 37.47 25.56
N LEU A 979 -4.75 37.56 26.32
CA LEU A 979 -4.66 37.12 27.72
C LEU A 979 -4.77 38.36 28.62
N GLU A 980 -5.69 38.33 29.58
CA GLU A 980 -5.87 39.36 30.61
C GLU A 980 -5.52 38.83 31.99
N ARG A 981 -4.70 39.58 32.73
CA ARG A 981 -4.25 39.23 34.08
C ARG A 981 -4.99 40.05 35.13
N ASP A 982 -5.57 39.35 36.09
CA ASP A 982 -6.04 39.92 37.35
C ASP A 982 -5.08 39.51 38.46
N ALA A 983 -4.16 40.42 38.81
CA ALA A 983 -3.12 40.17 39.81
C ALA A 983 -3.69 40.07 41.25
N ASP A 984 -4.83 40.72 41.53
CA ASP A 984 -5.46 40.68 42.85
C ASP A 984 -6.21 39.35 43.06
N ALA A 985 -6.87 38.86 42.00
CA ALA A 985 -7.54 37.57 42.01
C ALA A 985 -6.60 36.38 41.73
N GLY A 986 -5.40 36.64 41.20
CA GLY A 986 -4.44 35.62 40.79
C GLY A 986 -4.93 34.77 39.62
N THR A 987 -5.59 35.40 38.63
CA THR A 987 -6.21 34.68 37.51
C THR A 987 -5.81 35.25 36.15
N VAL A 988 -5.84 34.40 35.12
CA VAL A 988 -5.62 34.78 33.72
C VAL A 988 -6.83 34.38 32.89
N THR A 989 -7.38 35.32 32.12
CA THR A 989 -8.56 35.10 31.27
C THR A 989 -8.18 35.20 29.80
N GLY A 990 -8.57 34.19 29.01
CA GLY A 990 -8.38 34.16 27.56
C GLY A 990 -9.60 34.70 26.81
N TRP A 991 -9.34 35.60 25.88
CA TRP A 991 -10.34 36.22 25.01
C TRP A 991 -9.90 36.11 23.54
N ALA A 992 -10.87 35.85 22.65
CA ALA A 992 -10.64 35.77 21.22
C ALA A 992 -11.63 36.65 20.44
N SER A 993 -11.23 37.08 19.26
CA SER A 993 -12.02 37.91 18.34
C SER A 993 -11.74 37.47 16.90
N ASP A 994 -12.77 37.35 16.08
CA ASP A 994 -12.74 37.09 14.63
C ASP A 994 -13.10 38.35 13.80
N ASP A 995 -13.14 39.52 14.45
CA ASP A 995 -13.54 40.80 13.88
C ASP A 995 -12.55 41.93 14.26
N GLU A 996 -11.25 41.61 14.22
CA GLU A 996 -10.15 42.57 14.46
C GLU A 996 -10.22 43.29 15.83
N GLY A 997 -10.83 42.65 16.83
CA GLY A 997 -10.93 43.15 18.19
C GLY A 997 -12.13 44.07 18.45
N SER A 998 -13.10 44.17 17.55
CA SER A 998 -14.34 44.92 17.81
C SER A 998 -15.35 44.15 18.67
N GLY A 999 -15.32 42.82 18.63
CA GLY A 999 -16.13 41.89 19.41
C GLY A 999 -15.24 40.88 20.12
N TRP A 1000 -15.48 40.66 21.41
CA TRP A 1000 -14.65 39.77 22.23
C TRP A 1000 -15.44 38.61 22.80
N HIS A 1001 -14.96 37.41 22.54
CA HIS A 1001 -15.47 36.15 23.07
C HIS A 1001 -14.57 35.68 24.21
N ARG A 1002 -15.14 35.46 25.40
CA ARG A 1002 -14.40 34.85 26.50
C ARG A 1002 -14.26 33.35 26.25
N VAL A 1003 -13.03 32.88 26.14
CA VAL A 1003 -12.70 31.45 25.93
C VAL A 1003 -12.69 30.72 27.27
N GLY A 1004 -11.96 31.24 28.27
CA GLY A 1004 -11.92 30.66 29.61
C GLY A 1004 -11.11 31.48 30.62
N THR A 1005 -11.06 31.03 31.89
CA THR A 1005 -10.20 31.63 32.92
C THR A 1005 -9.46 30.52 33.67
N VAL A 1006 -8.14 30.68 33.77
CA VAL A 1006 -7.25 29.85 34.57
C VAL A 1006 -7.07 30.53 35.94
N PRO A 1007 -7.39 29.86 37.07
CA PRO A 1007 -7.28 30.44 38.40
C PRO A 1007 -5.82 30.41 38.92
N ARG A 1008 -4.89 30.87 38.09
CA ARG A 1008 -3.45 30.87 38.36
C ARG A 1008 -2.76 31.96 37.54
N ASP A 1009 -1.79 32.62 38.15
CA ASP A 1009 -0.86 33.56 37.50
C ASP A 1009 0.55 32.94 37.43
N ILE A 1010 1.37 33.45 36.51
CA ILE A 1010 2.78 33.04 36.33
C ILE A 1010 3.69 34.25 36.60
N PRO A 1011 4.22 34.40 37.84
CA PRO A 1011 5.08 35.53 38.18
C PRO A 1011 6.35 35.55 37.35
N GLY A 1012 6.65 36.68 36.71
CA GLY A 1012 7.86 36.83 35.89
C GLY A 1012 7.83 36.06 34.56
N ALA A 1013 6.62 35.73 34.08
CA ALA A 1013 6.43 35.11 32.77
C ALA A 1013 6.98 35.96 31.63
N ARG A 1014 7.29 35.28 30.54
CA ARG A 1014 7.57 35.85 29.23
C ARG A 1014 6.32 35.72 28.37
N LEU A 1015 6.19 36.62 27.40
CA LEU A 1015 5.27 36.46 26.29
C LEU A 1015 5.93 35.50 25.31
N ALA A 1016 5.21 34.45 24.91
CA ALA A 1016 5.61 33.61 23.81
C ALA A 1016 4.54 33.53 22.73
N ILE A 1017 4.99 33.28 21.50
CA ILE A 1017 4.12 32.97 20.37
C ILE A 1017 4.53 31.61 19.84
N ASN A 1018 3.65 30.64 20.02
CA ASN A 1018 3.89 29.25 19.65
C ASN A 1018 3.14 28.93 18.36
N VAL A 1019 3.81 28.29 17.40
CA VAL A 1019 3.22 27.84 16.14
C VAL A 1019 3.72 26.41 15.90
N ALA A 1020 2.88 25.43 16.19
CA ALA A 1020 3.33 24.09 16.56
C ALA A 1020 2.30 23.00 16.22
N GLY A 1021 2.68 21.76 16.56
CA GLY A 1021 1.84 20.56 16.49
C GLY A 1021 1.46 20.10 15.08
N SER A 1022 2.26 20.49 14.08
CA SER A 1022 2.04 20.08 12.69
C SER A 1022 2.89 18.87 12.31
N THR A 1023 2.26 17.71 12.14
CA THR A 1023 2.89 16.46 11.66
C THR A 1023 2.57 16.13 10.19
N SER A 1024 1.60 16.81 9.57
CA SER A 1024 1.26 16.68 8.15
C SER A 1024 0.82 18.02 7.55
N GLY A 1025 1.54 18.49 6.53
CA GLY A 1025 1.39 19.83 5.93
C GLY A 1025 1.70 20.94 6.94
N ALA A 1026 2.74 21.74 6.73
CA ALA A 1026 3.09 22.83 7.64
C ALA A 1026 2.31 24.12 7.28
N PRO A 1027 1.09 24.39 7.81
CA PRO A 1027 0.45 25.69 7.61
C PRO A 1027 1.35 26.78 8.20
N VAL A 1028 1.37 27.93 7.54
CA VAL A 1028 2.21 29.04 7.97
C VAL A 1028 1.33 30.05 8.68
N ALA A 1029 1.58 30.28 9.97
CA ALA A 1029 0.98 31.38 10.71
C ALA A 1029 1.65 32.68 10.28
N THR A 1030 0.85 33.70 9.96
CA THR A 1030 1.36 35.05 9.75
C THR A 1030 1.06 35.86 11.00
N LEU A 1031 2.09 36.29 11.71
CA LEU A 1031 1.97 37.16 12.88
C LEU A 1031 1.97 38.60 12.40
N HIS A 1032 0.97 39.38 12.79
CA HIS A 1032 0.82 40.77 12.34
C HIS A 1032 1.36 41.76 13.38
N TYR A 1033 0.93 41.63 14.63
CA TYR A 1033 1.38 42.47 15.73
C TYR A 1033 1.22 41.78 17.09
N ALA A 1034 1.93 42.29 18.08
CA ALA A 1034 1.69 42.04 19.49
C ALA A 1034 1.48 43.37 20.24
N ILE A 1035 0.57 43.39 21.23
CA ILE A 1035 0.36 44.53 22.12
C ILE A 1035 0.42 44.05 23.57
N VAL A 1036 1.15 44.77 24.43
CA VAL A 1036 1.13 44.56 25.88
C VAL A 1036 0.75 45.84 26.59
N ALA A 1037 -0.22 45.75 27.51
CA ALA A 1037 -0.66 46.85 28.36
C ALA A 1037 -0.07 46.71 29.77
N THR A 1038 0.25 47.83 30.43
CA THR A 1038 0.67 47.85 31.84
C THR A 1038 -0.24 48.74 32.70
N THR A 1039 -0.21 48.55 34.03
CA THR A 1039 -1.02 49.37 34.96
C THR A 1039 -0.68 50.88 34.97
N GLY A 1040 0.39 51.31 34.28
CA GLY A 1040 1.00 52.63 34.41
C GLY A 1040 0.74 53.65 33.30
N GLY A 1041 0.02 53.32 32.23
CA GLY A 1041 -0.29 54.31 31.18
C GLY A 1041 -1.77 54.64 31.10
N ALA A 1042 -2.05 55.91 31.32
CA ALA A 1042 -3.32 56.58 31.12
C ALA A 1042 -3.10 57.76 30.19
#